data_AF-A0A183UPG5-F1
#
_entry.id   AF-A0A183UPG5-F1
#
_cell.length_a   1.000
_cell.length_b   1.000
_cell.length_c   1.000
_cell.angle_alpha   90.00
_cell.angle_beta   90.00
_cell.angle_gamma   90.00
#
_symmetry.space_group_name_H-M   'P 1'
#
loop_
_entity.id
_entity.type
_entity.pdbx_description
1 polymer ?
#
loop_
_entity_poly.entity_id
_entity_poly.type
_entity_poly.pdbx_seq_one_letter_code
_entity_poly.pdbx_strand_id
1 'polypeptide(L)'
;LEPRLNETQLRYKDIQYFFSVIYGNFQGAVQYSDDNVAGYRRGGNIRSVCAIMTNSSLTYLDRIQQVNIYMTEFFGQPFYSTFNDYDELIRVLQDETYDIYGEDAAFRSWIWQTCTEFGYFQSTDQGRNIFGSVTPDNLYIDMCIDAFGSAYKVQAIENSIHKTNKYYGGRAHFKGTNVVLINGNVDPWHALGLYSSIQPSVVPILIAGTAHCADMYADATDDLPSLTAARQTIEDNLNKWINGKAARKATNQMRKLVTKRKPFMSSLMNLQLKPFKEATSETEVVPSHIPKFFMGRPVRGFIGEPGVPSKIVDYPKDFIAGTITMPVDHFDATNTNTFQQRYWYNPQYYKPDGPQFLYIGGESTADIKWVTNPDVQIMSAARKFNAAVYLLEHRYYGESWPTPDQSTENMRFLSSKQALADLAQFIMTMNKQFYANPRWITFGGSYPGMLSAWFRQFYPELSVGALASSAPIEAKVDFYDYLIVVENSLRTYSPKCANNVKVAFDQLHNLSLTPDGRVQLSALFTLRPAWTTTSNVTYVDIQNFFMNMYGHFQSAVQYNNDNRGAYATGGGMRELCGFMMNDAKTPLQNLVDVNVYMTKFFNDGVFEYTDNNYQNYVNYLKDVNAKSSSRSWTYQTCTEFGFYQSTDIGDNIFGSPVPLNFFIDMCTDVFGARFTPQFVFNAVEETQKYYGGRDYFYGTNVLFTNGNIDPWCALSKYDGTGSVTTIMINGTAHCADTYPPREQDAPGLASARQLAEEKIAEWLGT
;
A
#
# COMPACT_ATOMS: atom_id res chain seq x y z
N LEU A 1 17.12 33.39 -6.10
CA LEU A 1 16.35 32.88 -4.97
C LEU A 1 16.02 34.05 -4.08
N GLU A 2 14.76 34.17 -3.72
CA GLU A 2 14.25 35.16 -2.79
C GLU A 2 13.35 34.44 -1.77
N PRO A 3 13.80 34.39 -0.49
CA PRO A 3 15.06 34.91 0.04
C PRO A 3 16.29 34.08 -0.39
N ARG A 4 17.50 34.61 -0.21
CA ARG A 4 18.74 33.87 -0.53
C ARG A 4 18.99 32.77 0.50
N LEU A 5 19.56 31.64 0.06
CA LEU A 5 19.80 30.46 0.92
C LEU A 5 20.74 30.73 2.11
N ASN A 6 21.62 31.71 2.03
CA ASN A 6 22.53 32.09 3.12
C ASN A 6 21.89 33.08 4.11
N GLU A 7 20.71 33.60 3.81
CA GLU A 7 19.98 34.59 4.60
C GLU A 7 18.83 33.92 5.38
N THR A 8 18.55 32.64 5.13
CA THR A 8 17.48 31.88 5.79
C THR A 8 17.94 30.53 6.34
N GLN A 9 17.28 30.10 7.40
CA GLN A 9 17.36 28.71 7.83
C GLN A 9 16.53 27.86 6.85
N LEU A 10 17.21 27.21 5.90
CA LEU A 10 16.56 26.40 4.87
C LEU A 10 15.78 25.23 5.49
N ARG A 11 14.46 25.18 5.28
CA ARG A 11 13.60 24.06 5.67
C ARG A 11 13.28 23.19 4.46
N TYR A 12 12.86 21.95 4.68
CA TYR A 12 12.45 21.05 3.59
C TYR A 12 11.27 21.64 2.79
N LYS A 13 10.31 22.30 3.46
CA LYS A 13 9.19 23.01 2.81
C LYS A 13 9.65 24.07 1.81
N ASP A 14 10.69 24.84 2.15
CA ASP A 14 11.24 25.87 1.25
C ASP A 14 11.89 25.23 0.01
N ILE A 15 12.56 24.07 0.19
CA ILE A 15 13.15 23.29 -0.89
C ILE A 15 12.05 22.69 -1.78
N GLN A 16 11.05 22.03 -1.18
CA GLN A 16 9.93 21.41 -1.89
C GLN A 16 9.12 22.45 -2.67
N TYR A 17 8.87 23.62 -2.06
CA TYR A 17 8.18 24.73 -2.72
C TYR A 17 9.01 25.34 -3.86
N PHE A 18 10.32 25.49 -3.68
CA PHE A 18 11.21 25.88 -4.77
C PHE A 18 11.09 24.92 -5.96
N PHE A 19 11.13 23.61 -5.72
CA PHE A 19 10.96 22.64 -6.80
C PHE A 19 9.58 22.71 -7.46
N SER A 20 8.50 22.96 -6.70
CA SER A 20 7.16 23.14 -7.28
C SER A 20 7.05 24.37 -8.17
N VAL A 21 7.73 25.46 -7.81
CA VAL A 21 7.84 26.64 -8.67
C VAL A 21 8.58 26.29 -9.96
N ILE A 22 9.67 25.53 -9.88
CA ILE A 22 10.46 25.17 -11.05
C ILE A 22 9.70 24.25 -12.01
N TYR A 23 9.13 23.14 -11.54
CA TYR A 23 8.41 22.23 -12.44
C TYR A 23 7.05 22.78 -12.88
N GLY A 24 6.44 23.71 -12.12
CA GLY A 24 5.19 24.37 -12.47
C GLY A 24 5.24 25.06 -13.84
N ASN A 25 6.41 25.61 -14.20
CA ASN A 25 6.68 26.16 -15.54
C ASN A 25 6.46 25.13 -16.66
N PHE A 26 6.86 23.87 -16.43
CA PHE A 26 6.70 22.79 -17.40
C PHE A 26 5.26 22.28 -17.42
N GLN A 27 4.60 22.22 -16.25
CA GLN A 27 3.19 21.84 -16.15
C GLN A 27 2.31 22.80 -16.94
N GLY A 28 2.45 24.11 -16.75
CA GLY A 28 1.69 25.12 -17.48
C GLY A 28 1.92 25.03 -18.99
N ALA A 29 3.18 24.80 -19.41
CA ALA A 29 3.52 24.67 -20.82
C ALA A 29 2.91 23.43 -21.50
N VAL A 30 2.73 22.33 -20.75
CA VAL A 30 2.08 21.11 -21.25
C VAL A 30 0.56 21.25 -21.22
N GLN A 31 -0.02 21.75 -20.12
CA GLN A 31 -1.46 21.81 -19.90
C GLN A 31 -2.20 22.61 -20.97
N TYR A 32 -1.61 23.68 -21.51
CA TYR A 32 -2.26 24.53 -22.51
C TYR A 32 -1.55 24.51 -23.88
N SER A 33 -0.72 23.49 -24.13
CA SER A 33 0.17 23.48 -25.29
C SER A 33 -0.59 23.53 -26.62
N ASP A 34 -0.29 24.55 -27.43
CA ASP A 34 -0.80 24.73 -28.80
C ASP A 34 -2.34 24.82 -28.93
N ASP A 35 -3.07 24.93 -27.81
CA ASP A 35 -4.52 25.13 -27.82
C ASP A 35 -4.90 26.57 -28.21
N ASN A 36 -6.16 26.77 -28.59
CA ASN A 36 -6.70 28.09 -28.98
C ASN A 36 -6.91 29.06 -27.78
N VAL A 37 -6.23 28.81 -26.66
CA VAL A 37 -6.10 29.75 -25.53
C VAL A 37 -5.24 30.94 -25.94
N ALA A 38 -5.61 32.14 -25.49
CA ALA A 38 -4.85 33.35 -25.76
C ALA A 38 -3.38 33.19 -25.31
N GLY A 39 -2.43 33.54 -26.17
CA GLY A 39 -0.98 33.45 -25.91
C GLY A 39 -0.36 32.08 -26.20
N TYR A 40 -0.97 30.99 -25.72
CA TYR A 40 -0.38 29.65 -25.76
C TYR A 40 -0.19 29.04 -27.15
N ARG A 41 -0.97 29.52 -28.13
CA ARG A 41 -0.80 29.14 -29.54
C ARG A 41 0.51 29.66 -30.17
N ARG A 42 1.14 30.69 -29.57
CA ARG A 42 2.34 31.36 -30.12
C ARG A 42 3.55 31.37 -29.18
N GLY A 43 3.40 30.96 -27.93
CA GLY A 43 4.44 30.92 -26.90
C GLY A 43 3.94 30.18 -25.66
N GLY A 44 4.78 30.02 -24.63
CA GLY A 44 4.38 29.37 -23.37
C GLY A 44 4.02 27.89 -23.50
N ASN A 45 4.36 27.24 -24.60
CA ASN A 45 3.98 25.86 -24.94
C ASN A 45 5.17 24.89 -24.95
N ILE A 46 4.89 23.59 -25.14
CA ILE A 46 5.92 22.53 -25.15
C ILE A 46 7.05 22.86 -26.12
N ARG A 47 6.75 23.36 -27.32
CA ARG A 47 7.76 23.69 -28.33
C ARG A 47 8.72 24.76 -27.85
N SER A 48 8.19 25.79 -27.20
CA SER A 48 8.98 26.93 -26.70
C SER A 48 9.91 26.51 -25.56
N VAL A 49 9.39 25.75 -24.60
CA VAL A 49 10.19 25.22 -23.48
C VAL A 49 11.25 24.23 -23.98
N CYS A 50 10.90 23.33 -24.90
CA CYS A 50 11.85 22.37 -25.49
C CYS A 50 12.96 23.05 -26.29
N ALA A 51 12.68 24.16 -26.98
CA ALA A 51 13.71 24.93 -27.68
C ALA A 51 14.80 25.46 -26.71
N ILE A 52 14.39 25.87 -25.50
CA ILE A 52 15.33 26.27 -24.43
C ILE A 52 16.08 25.03 -23.91
N MET A 53 15.37 23.95 -23.58
CA MET A 53 15.96 22.74 -22.96
C MET A 53 16.90 21.96 -23.90
N THR A 54 16.78 22.14 -25.21
CA THR A 54 17.64 21.52 -26.22
C THR A 54 18.79 22.43 -26.67
N ASN A 55 18.89 23.65 -26.13
CA ASN A 55 19.96 24.58 -26.47
C ASN A 55 21.32 24.09 -25.94
N SER A 56 22.09 23.44 -26.82
CA SER A 56 23.42 22.87 -26.50
C SER A 56 24.46 23.89 -26.05
N SER A 57 24.24 25.19 -26.30
CA SER A 57 25.16 26.26 -25.87
C SER A 57 25.02 26.63 -24.38
N LEU A 58 23.99 26.11 -23.70
CA LEU A 58 23.72 26.34 -22.27
C LEU A 58 24.00 25.08 -21.44
N THR A 59 24.45 25.24 -20.19
CA THR A 59 24.50 24.12 -19.24
C THR A 59 23.08 23.66 -18.88
N TYR A 60 22.93 22.46 -18.30
CA TYR A 60 21.60 21.98 -17.91
C TYR A 60 20.90 22.89 -16.89
N LEU A 61 21.65 23.48 -15.95
CA LEU A 61 21.10 24.41 -14.97
C LEU A 61 20.69 25.74 -15.62
N ASP A 62 21.52 26.27 -16.52
CA ASP A 62 21.18 27.50 -17.24
C ASP A 62 19.89 27.33 -18.06
N ARG A 63 19.67 26.16 -18.67
CA ARG A 63 18.43 25.88 -19.41
C ARG A 63 17.20 25.93 -18.52
N ILE A 64 17.26 25.33 -17.33
CA ILE A 64 16.16 25.38 -16.35
C ILE A 64 15.90 26.83 -15.92
N GLN A 65 16.95 27.60 -15.65
CA GLN A 65 16.81 29.01 -15.32
C GLN A 65 16.16 29.81 -16.45
N GLN A 66 16.57 29.58 -17.69
CA GLN A 66 16.00 30.27 -18.86
C GLN A 66 14.53 29.91 -19.07
N VAL A 67 14.11 28.66 -18.81
CA VAL A 67 12.68 28.30 -18.81
C VAL A 67 11.91 29.09 -17.77
N ASN A 68 12.45 29.22 -16.55
CA ASN A 68 11.79 29.97 -15.48
C ASN A 68 11.64 31.46 -15.82
N ILE A 69 12.68 32.08 -16.38
CA ILE A 69 12.64 33.47 -16.87
C ILE A 69 11.57 33.60 -17.97
N TYR A 70 11.63 32.74 -18.98
CA TYR A 70 10.72 32.76 -20.12
C TYR A 70 9.26 32.64 -19.71
N MET A 71 8.94 31.70 -18.82
CA MET A 71 7.56 31.50 -18.37
C MET A 71 7.06 32.66 -17.51
N THR A 72 7.90 33.23 -16.64
CA THR A 72 7.55 34.42 -15.85
C THR A 72 7.19 35.61 -16.75
N GLU A 73 8.02 35.86 -17.78
CA GLU A 73 7.79 36.94 -18.75
C GLU A 73 6.58 36.66 -19.66
N PHE A 74 6.30 35.39 -19.98
CA PHE A 74 5.13 35.00 -20.76
C PHE A 74 3.81 35.35 -20.05
N PHE A 75 3.76 35.27 -18.72
CA PHE A 75 2.63 35.73 -17.91
C PHE A 75 2.62 37.25 -17.67
N GLY A 76 3.46 38.01 -18.38
CA GLY A 76 3.50 39.47 -18.35
C GLY A 76 4.22 40.07 -17.14
N GLN A 77 4.99 39.26 -16.40
CA GLN A 77 5.75 39.71 -15.23
C GLN A 77 7.25 39.80 -15.53
N PRO A 78 7.94 40.91 -15.20
CA PRO A 78 9.40 40.97 -15.32
C PRO A 78 10.07 40.02 -14.32
N PHE A 79 11.08 39.27 -14.76
CA PHE A 79 11.83 38.37 -13.88
C PHE A 79 12.90 39.12 -13.07
N TYR A 80 12.80 39.05 -11.74
CA TYR A 80 13.83 39.57 -10.81
C TYR A 80 14.52 38.47 -10.02
N SER A 81 13.73 37.52 -9.52
CA SER A 81 14.18 36.44 -8.65
C SER A 81 13.25 35.22 -8.84
N THR A 82 13.71 34.06 -8.38
CA THR A 82 12.84 32.88 -8.22
C THR A 82 12.44 32.82 -6.76
N PHE A 83 11.13 32.84 -6.54
CA PHE A 83 10.55 32.83 -5.22
C PHE A 83 10.63 31.43 -4.60
N ASN A 84 11.01 31.36 -3.33
CA ASN A 84 11.17 30.10 -2.59
C ASN A 84 10.78 30.25 -1.11
N ASP A 85 10.01 31.28 -0.78
CA ASP A 85 9.53 31.54 0.58
C ASP A 85 8.17 30.88 0.80
N TYR A 86 8.17 29.75 1.51
CA TYR A 86 6.93 29.05 1.81
C TYR A 86 6.02 29.86 2.75
N ASP A 87 6.58 30.63 3.69
CA ASP A 87 5.77 31.34 4.68
C ASP A 87 4.99 32.49 4.04
N GLU A 88 5.59 33.15 3.04
CA GLU A 88 4.91 34.19 2.28
C GLU A 88 3.82 33.62 1.35
N LEU A 89 3.99 32.42 0.77
CA LEU A 89 2.89 31.69 0.11
C LEU A 89 1.71 31.46 1.07
N ILE A 90 1.99 31.02 2.29
CA ILE A 90 0.96 30.82 3.32
C ILE A 90 0.29 32.15 3.68
N ARG A 91 1.04 33.25 3.76
CA ARG A 91 0.47 34.57 4.04
C ARG A 91 -0.55 35.00 2.98
N VAL A 92 -0.25 34.76 1.70
CA VAL A 92 -1.20 35.00 0.60
C VAL A 92 -2.44 34.13 0.77
N LEU A 93 -2.24 32.83 1.04
CA LEU A 93 -3.36 31.93 1.24
C LEU A 93 -4.18 32.26 2.48
N GLN A 94 -3.64 32.90 3.51
CA GLN A 94 -4.37 33.30 4.73
C GLN A 94 -5.20 34.58 4.56
N ASP A 95 -5.06 35.32 3.46
CA ASP A 95 -5.87 36.51 3.21
C ASP A 95 -7.34 36.11 2.93
N GLU A 96 -8.25 36.56 3.79
CA GLU A 96 -9.68 36.24 3.71
C GLU A 96 -10.48 37.29 2.92
N THR A 97 -9.82 38.29 2.35
CA THR A 97 -10.49 39.36 1.60
C THR A 97 -10.72 38.98 0.14
N TYR A 98 -11.84 39.43 -0.43
CA TYR A 98 -12.11 39.27 -1.86
C TYR A 98 -11.36 40.33 -2.66
N ASP A 99 -10.67 39.92 -3.72
CA ASP A 99 -10.03 40.79 -4.69
C ASP A 99 -10.87 40.87 -5.98
N ILE A 100 -11.51 42.02 -6.23
CA ILE A 100 -12.44 42.18 -7.37
C ILE A 100 -11.72 41.98 -8.72
N TYR A 101 -10.41 42.20 -8.77
CA TYR A 101 -9.58 42.11 -9.97
C TYR A 101 -8.30 41.28 -9.77
N GLY A 102 -8.15 40.61 -8.62
CA GLY A 102 -6.96 39.83 -8.30
C GLY A 102 -7.18 38.33 -8.51
N GLU A 103 -6.10 37.57 -8.43
CA GLU A 103 -6.12 36.10 -8.52
C GLU A 103 -5.95 35.43 -7.15
N ASP A 104 -5.71 36.20 -6.07
CA ASP A 104 -5.38 35.69 -4.75
C ASP A 104 -6.61 35.05 -4.07
N ALA A 105 -7.78 35.69 -4.13
CA ALA A 105 -8.99 35.08 -3.56
C ALA A 105 -9.45 33.86 -4.37
N ALA A 106 -9.21 33.85 -5.69
CA ALA A 106 -9.44 32.70 -6.55
C ALA A 106 -8.49 31.55 -6.21
N PHE A 107 -7.20 31.85 -6.01
CA PHE A 107 -6.18 30.88 -5.61
C PHE A 107 -6.50 30.29 -4.23
N ARG A 108 -6.82 31.11 -3.22
CA ARG A 108 -7.27 30.62 -1.90
C ARG A 108 -8.49 29.70 -2.03
N SER A 109 -9.49 30.09 -2.83
CA SER A 109 -10.71 29.29 -3.03
C SER A 109 -10.43 27.94 -3.71
N TRP A 110 -9.49 27.89 -4.65
CA TRP A 110 -9.07 26.66 -5.31
C TRP A 110 -8.33 25.72 -4.35
N ILE A 111 -7.38 26.25 -3.58
CA ILE A 111 -6.67 25.46 -2.57
C ILE A 111 -7.66 24.96 -1.51
N TRP A 112 -8.63 25.79 -1.08
CA TRP A 112 -9.71 25.35 -0.19
C TRP A 112 -10.46 24.13 -0.74
N GLN A 113 -10.97 24.19 -1.98
CA GLN A 113 -11.67 23.06 -2.60
C GLN A 113 -10.78 21.82 -2.75
N THR A 114 -9.49 22.02 -3.01
CA THR A 114 -8.53 20.93 -3.08
C THR A 114 -8.38 20.26 -1.72
N CYS A 115 -8.29 21.03 -0.63
CA CYS A 115 -8.21 20.51 0.73
C CYS A 115 -9.53 19.88 1.23
N THR A 116 -10.70 20.41 0.82
CA THR A 116 -11.99 20.01 1.40
C THR A 116 -12.80 19.05 0.55
N GLU A 117 -12.45 18.84 -0.73
CA GLU A 117 -13.23 18.01 -1.65
C GLU A 117 -12.40 17.10 -2.56
N PHE A 118 -11.37 17.62 -3.24
CA PHE A 118 -10.79 16.93 -4.41
C PHE A 118 -9.45 16.25 -4.19
N GLY A 119 -8.57 16.81 -3.36
CA GLY A 119 -7.21 16.29 -3.18
C GLY A 119 -6.35 16.34 -4.44
N TYR A 120 -6.60 17.29 -5.35
CA TYR A 120 -5.83 17.51 -6.58
C TYR A 120 -4.45 18.14 -6.31
N PHE A 121 -3.65 17.46 -5.51
CA PHE A 121 -2.28 17.83 -5.22
C PHE A 121 -1.36 17.38 -6.37
N GLN A 122 -0.63 18.33 -6.94
CA GLN A 122 0.25 18.08 -8.09
C GLN A 122 1.66 17.72 -7.62
N SER A 123 1.76 16.60 -6.88
CA SER A 123 3.03 16.12 -6.35
C SER A 123 3.88 15.41 -7.40
N THR A 124 5.10 15.12 -6.98
CA THR A 124 6.06 14.26 -7.67
C THR A 124 6.11 12.86 -7.05
N ASP A 125 5.23 12.58 -6.09
CA ASP A 125 4.99 11.23 -5.59
C ASP A 125 4.33 10.43 -6.72
N GLN A 126 4.41 9.09 -6.70
CA GLN A 126 4.05 8.16 -7.80
C GLN A 126 5.18 7.79 -8.80
N GLY A 127 6.43 7.69 -8.32
CA GLY A 127 7.62 7.01 -8.86
C GLY A 127 8.54 7.82 -9.79
N ARG A 128 9.47 7.15 -10.52
CA ARG A 128 10.46 7.82 -11.42
C ARG A 128 9.86 8.65 -12.53
N ASN A 129 9.52 9.90 -12.22
CA ASN A 129 9.31 10.95 -13.20
C ASN A 129 10.62 11.74 -13.44
N ILE A 130 10.65 12.58 -14.48
CA ILE A 130 11.85 13.34 -14.87
C ILE A 130 12.24 14.44 -13.88
N PHE A 131 11.36 14.79 -12.93
CA PHE A 131 11.59 15.78 -11.88
C PHE A 131 12.04 15.15 -10.55
N GLY A 132 12.05 13.82 -10.45
CA GLY A 132 12.47 13.09 -9.24
C GLY A 132 11.37 13.03 -8.16
N SER A 133 11.78 13.00 -6.90
CA SER A 133 10.90 12.93 -5.71
C SER A 133 11.15 14.13 -4.79
N VAL A 134 10.89 15.32 -5.33
CA VAL A 134 11.32 16.60 -4.74
C VAL A 134 10.18 17.39 -4.11
N THR A 135 8.94 17.11 -4.51
CA THR A 135 7.74 17.73 -3.96
C THR A 135 6.71 16.64 -3.67
N PRO A 136 6.62 16.15 -2.43
CA PRO A 136 5.64 15.18 -2.02
C PRO A 136 4.27 15.82 -1.76
N ASP A 137 3.22 14.98 -1.66
CA ASP A 137 1.85 15.38 -1.28
C ASP A 137 1.83 16.15 0.05
N ASN A 138 2.80 15.85 0.92
CA ASN A 138 2.98 16.48 2.22
C ASN A 138 3.08 18.01 2.16
N LEU A 139 3.70 18.58 1.13
CA LEU A 139 3.82 20.02 0.96
C LEU A 139 2.43 20.65 0.92
N TYR A 140 1.53 20.03 0.16
CA TYR A 140 0.17 20.52 -0.05
C TYR A 140 -0.74 20.26 1.18
N ILE A 141 -0.56 19.14 1.87
CA ILE A 141 -1.25 18.88 3.14
C ILE A 141 -0.84 19.92 4.18
N ASP A 142 0.45 20.21 4.29
CA ASP A 142 0.96 21.25 5.16
C ASP A 142 0.43 22.64 4.75
N MET A 143 0.31 22.92 3.44
CA MET A 143 -0.35 24.14 2.97
C MET A 143 -1.80 24.23 3.45
N CYS A 144 -2.57 23.14 3.39
CA CYS A 144 -3.94 23.10 3.91
C CYS A 144 -3.99 23.41 5.42
N ILE A 145 -3.08 22.82 6.19
CA ILE A 145 -3.00 23.00 7.65
C ILE A 145 -2.61 24.44 7.98
N ASP A 146 -1.57 24.97 7.33
CA ASP A 146 -1.00 26.28 7.62
C ASP A 146 -1.91 27.41 7.13
N ALA A 147 -2.66 27.22 6.03
CA ALA A 147 -3.59 28.21 5.48
C ALA A 147 -5.00 28.21 6.10
N PHE A 148 -5.51 27.04 6.51
CA PHE A 148 -6.90 26.87 6.95
C PHE A 148 -7.06 26.33 8.37
N GLY A 149 -5.97 25.88 9.01
CA GLY A 149 -5.93 25.46 10.40
C GLY A 149 -5.80 23.95 10.62
N SER A 150 -5.51 23.56 11.87
CA SER A 150 -5.15 22.19 12.25
C SER A 150 -6.25 21.14 12.12
N ALA A 151 -7.46 21.52 11.70
CA ALA A 151 -8.54 20.58 11.40
C ALA A 151 -8.35 19.90 10.03
N TYR A 152 -7.65 20.55 9.09
CA TYR A 152 -7.46 20.09 7.71
C TYR A 152 -6.22 19.19 7.58
N LYS A 153 -6.07 18.25 8.50
CA LYS A 153 -5.02 17.23 8.44
C LYS A 153 -5.36 16.18 7.40
N VAL A 154 -4.37 15.40 7.00
CA VAL A 154 -4.48 14.27 6.06
C VAL A 154 -5.75 13.44 6.20
N GLN A 155 -6.11 12.99 7.42
CA GLN A 155 -7.29 12.15 7.62
C GLN A 155 -8.60 12.88 7.28
N ALA A 156 -8.67 14.18 7.57
CA ALA A 156 -9.84 15.00 7.22
C ALA A 156 -9.93 15.18 5.70
N ILE A 157 -8.79 15.48 5.05
CA ILE A 157 -8.68 15.62 3.59
C ILE A 157 -9.08 14.31 2.90
N GLU A 158 -8.54 13.16 3.31
CA GLU A 158 -8.93 11.86 2.76
C GLU A 158 -10.40 11.55 2.94
N ASN A 159 -10.95 11.80 4.13
CA ASN A 159 -12.36 11.59 4.40
C ASN A 159 -13.22 12.46 3.48
N SER A 160 -12.79 13.69 3.22
CA SER A 160 -13.40 14.58 2.24
C SER A 160 -13.34 14.01 0.83
N ILE A 161 -12.16 13.63 0.34
CA ILE A 161 -11.96 13.03 -0.99
C ILE A 161 -12.81 11.77 -1.14
N HIS A 162 -12.80 10.89 -0.12
CA HIS A 162 -13.58 9.67 -0.11
C HIS A 162 -15.09 9.97 -0.15
N LYS A 163 -15.58 10.94 0.61
CA LYS A 163 -16.99 11.38 0.55
C LYS A 163 -17.35 11.91 -0.82
N THR A 164 -16.51 12.75 -1.43
CA THR A 164 -16.70 13.28 -2.78
C THR A 164 -16.79 12.15 -3.80
N ASN A 165 -15.81 11.24 -3.81
CA ASN A 165 -15.77 10.11 -4.73
C ASN A 165 -16.93 9.14 -4.51
N LYS A 166 -17.32 8.88 -3.26
CA LYS A 166 -18.48 8.05 -2.93
C LYS A 166 -19.79 8.68 -3.38
N TYR A 167 -19.91 10.00 -3.28
CA TYR A 167 -21.11 10.74 -3.69
C TYR A 167 -21.25 10.81 -5.21
N TYR A 168 -20.18 11.21 -5.93
CA TYR A 168 -20.21 11.37 -7.39
C TYR A 168 -19.89 10.07 -8.17
N GLY A 169 -19.40 9.04 -7.49
CA GLY A 169 -18.99 7.76 -8.06
C GLY A 169 -17.52 7.71 -8.53
N GLY A 170 -16.81 8.85 -8.52
CA GLY A 170 -15.45 8.95 -9.04
C GLY A 170 -15.31 8.44 -10.49
N ARG A 171 -14.09 8.16 -10.93
CA ARG A 171 -13.83 7.59 -12.27
C ARG A 171 -14.46 6.21 -12.45
N ALA A 172 -14.33 5.31 -11.47
CA ALA A 172 -14.70 3.90 -11.63
C ALA A 172 -16.20 3.62 -11.53
N HIS A 173 -16.98 4.49 -10.86
CA HIS A 173 -18.39 4.26 -10.56
C HIS A 173 -19.30 5.44 -10.94
N PHE A 174 -18.88 6.30 -11.87
CA PHE A 174 -19.72 7.38 -12.40
C PHE A 174 -21.06 6.86 -12.94
N LYS A 175 -22.18 7.45 -12.49
CA LYS A 175 -23.55 7.01 -12.79
C LYS A 175 -24.39 8.07 -13.51
N GLY A 176 -23.79 8.87 -14.39
CA GLY A 176 -24.50 9.87 -15.20
C GLY A 176 -25.25 9.28 -16.41
N THR A 177 -26.09 10.11 -17.03
CA THR A 177 -26.72 9.87 -18.35
C THR A 177 -26.61 11.12 -19.21
N ASN A 178 -26.47 10.94 -20.52
CA ASN A 178 -26.36 12.03 -21.50
C ASN A 178 -25.16 12.96 -21.23
N VAL A 179 -23.98 12.36 -21.10
CA VAL A 179 -22.73 13.06 -20.79
C VAL A 179 -21.68 12.69 -21.84
N VAL A 180 -21.01 13.69 -22.41
CA VAL A 180 -19.76 13.47 -23.14
C VAL A 180 -18.62 13.84 -22.19
N LEU A 181 -17.70 12.91 -21.94
CA LEU A 181 -16.53 13.12 -21.08
C LEU A 181 -15.30 13.21 -21.98
N ILE A 182 -14.68 14.37 -22.07
CA ILE A 182 -13.68 14.67 -23.09
C ILE A 182 -12.39 15.10 -22.42
N ASN A 183 -11.28 14.57 -22.88
CA ASN A 183 -9.94 15.02 -22.49
C ASN A 183 -9.02 15.02 -23.71
N GLY A 184 -8.05 15.92 -23.74
CA GLY A 184 -6.89 15.80 -24.62
C GLY A 184 -5.89 14.80 -24.06
N ASN A 185 -5.15 14.08 -24.91
CA ASN A 185 -4.12 13.15 -24.43
C ASN A 185 -2.78 13.82 -24.08
N VAL A 186 -2.62 15.12 -24.35
CA VAL A 186 -1.49 15.92 -23.89
C VAL A 186 -1.78 16.55 -22.53
N ASP A 187 -3.06 16.78 -22.21
CA ASP A 187 -3.50 17.39 -20.94
C ASP A 187 -3.15 16.50 -19.74
N PRO A 188 -2.31 16.94 -18.78
CA PRO A 188 -1.97 16.15 -17.60
C PRO A 188 -3.19 15.70 -16.79
N TRP A 189 -4.29 16.48 -16.80
CA TRP A 189 -5.53 16.14 -16.08
C TRP A 189 -6.25 14.93 -16.65
N HIS A 190 -5.93 14.52 -17.89
CA HIS A 190 -6.51 13.34 -18.53
C HIS A 190 -6.27 12.08 -17.68
N ALA A 191 -5.22 12.03 -16.85
CA ALA A 191 -4.93 10.89 -15.96
C ALA A 191 -6.11 10.54 -15.02
N LEU A 192 -6.92 11.53 -14.66
CA LEU A 192 -8.11 11.38 -13.80
C LEU A 192 -9.40 11.08 -14.58
N GLY A 193 -9.35 11.06 -15.92
CA GLY A 193 -10.50 10.92 -16.80
C GLY A 193 -11.07 9.50 -16.92
N LEU A 194 -12.36 9.40 -17.24
CA LEU A 194 -13.04 8.14 -17.56
C LEU A 194 -12.94 7.83 -19.06
N TYR A 195 -12.44 6.64 -19.41
CA TYR A 195 -12.24 6.23 -20.82
C TYR A 195 -13.02 4.99 -21.26
N SER A 196 -13.84 4.44 -20.37
CA SER A 196 -14.72 3.32 -20.67
C SER A 196 -15.99 3.45 -19.85
N SER A 197 -17.15 3.33 -20.48
CA SER A 197 -18.44 3.35 -19.78
C SER A 197 -19.33 2.21 -20.25
N ILE A 198 -20.06 1.62 -19.30
CA ILE A 198 -21.12 0.66 -19.59
C ILE A 198 -22.46 1.34 -19.90
N GLN A 199 -22.59 2.65 -19.61
CA GLN A 199 -23.80 3.41 -19.84
C GLN A 199 -23.84 3.94 -21.29
N PRO A 200 -24.84 3.56 -22.12
CA PRO A 200 -24.86 3.91 -23.54
C PRO A 200 -24.94 5.41 -23.87
N SER A 201 -25.30 6.26 -22.90
CA SER A 201 -25.37 7.72 -23.06
C SER A 201 -24.25 8.46 -22.33
N VAL A 202 -23.23 7.75 -21.83
CA VAL A 202 -21.99 8.33 -21.34
C VAL A 202 -20.90 8.02 -22.36
N VAL A 203 -20.42 9.05 -23.06
CA VAL A 203 -19.52 8.94 -24.20
C VAL A 203 -18.16 9.51 -23.82
N PRO A 204 -17.20 8.66 -23.40
CA PRO A 204 -15.84 9.10 -23.15
C PRO A 204 -15.06 9.29 -24.46
N ILE A 205 -14.29 10.37 -24.57
CA ILE A 205 -13.45 10.72 -25.72
C ILE A 205 -12.07 11.15 -25.21
N LEU A 206 -11.02 10.54 -25.76
CA LEU A 206 -9.64 10.98 -25.58
C LEU A 206 -9.13 11.52 -26.92
N ILE A 207 -8.97 12.83 -27.02
CA ILE A 207 -8.56 13.53 -28.25
C ILE A 207 -7.05 13.43 -28.40
N ALA A 208 -6.59 12.85 -29.50
CA ALA A 208 -5.17 12.75 -29.79
C ALA A 208 -4.58 14.12 -30.18
N GLY A 209 -3.52 14.54 -29.50
CA GLY A 209 -2.69 15.71 -29.83
C GLY A 209 -3.17 17.05 -29.28
N THR A 210 -4.23 17.08 -28.46
CA THR A 210 -4.74 18.33 -27.86
C THR A 210 -4.48 18.37 -26.36
N ALA A 211 -4.43 19.58 -25.80
CA ALA A 211 -4.26 19.80 -24.37
C ALA A 211 -5.60 20.17 -23.70
N HIS A 212 -5.57 20.98 -22.64
CA HIS A 212 -6.69 21.21 -21.73
C HIS A 212 -7.84 22.00 -22.38
N CYS A 213 -9.03 21.41 -22.39
CA CYS A 213 -10.28 22.03 -22.88
C CYS A 213 -10.26 22.49 -24.35
N ALA A 214 -9.40 21.92 -25.19
CA ALA A 214 -9.28 22.29 -26.60
C ALA A 214 -10.61 22.29 -27.38
N ASP A 215 -11.53 21.39 -27.01
CA ASP A 215 -12.86 21.25 -27.58
C ASP A 215 -13.78 22.44 -27.30
N MET A 216 -13.54 23.22 -26.24
CA MET A 216 -14.36 24.36 -25.83
C MET A 216 -14.03 25.67 -26.54
N TYR A 217 -12.85 25.78 -27.17
CA TYR A 217 -12.45 27.00 -27.88
C TYR A 217 -13.06 27.07 -29.28
N ALA A 218 -13.08 28.28 -29.85
CA ALA A 218 -13.54 28.48 -31.22
C ALA A 218 -12.70 27.67 -32.22
N ASP A 219 -13.36 27.24 -33.29
CA ASP A 219 -12.71 26.55 -34.40
C ASP A 219 -11.59 27.40 -35.01
N ALA A 220 -10.46 26.76 -35.31
CA ALA A 220 -9.41 27.33 -36.12
C ALA A 220 -9.18 26.52 -37.40
N THR A 221 -8.66 27.19 -38.43
CA THR A 221 -8.44 26.60 -39.77
C THR A 221 -7.41 25.48 -39.81
N ASP A 222 -6.62 25.35 -38.75
CA ASP A 222 -5.51 24.42 -38.54
C ASP A 222 -5.74 23.50 -37.33
N ASP A 223 -6.98 23.41 -36.83
CA ASP A 223 -7.33 22.46 -35.77
C ASP A 223 -7.01 21.02 -36.21
N LEU A 224 -6.58 20.19 -35.25
CA LEU A 224 -6.27 18.80 -35.51
C LEU A 224 -7.51 18.03 -35.99
N PRO A 225 -7.38 17.11 -36.96
CA PRO A 225 -8.51 16.29 -37.40
C PRO A 225 -9.20 15.52 -36.27
N SER A 226 -8.43 15.12 -35.24
CA SER A 226 -8.93 14.49 -34.02
C SER A 226 -9.86 15.43 -33.21
N LEU A 227 -9.51 16.72 -33.13
CA LEU A 227 -10.31 17.75 -32.46
C LEU A 227 -11.62 18.02 -33.22
N THR A 228 -11.55 18.17 -34.54
CA THR A 228 -12.74 18.33 -35.39
C THR A 228 -13.68 17.12 -35.26
N ALA A 229 -13.13 15.89 -35.26
CA ALA A 229 -13.92 14.67 -35.10
C ALA A 229 -14.56 14.56 -33.69
N ALA A 230 -13.86 15.02 -32.66
CA ALA A 230 -14.39 15.08 -31.31
C ALA A 230 -15.56 16.08 -31.23
N ARG A 231 -15.42 17.29 -31.77
CA ARG A 231 -16.51 18.29 -31.84
C ARG A 231 -17.73 17.76 -32.59
N GLN A 232 -17.52 17.06 -33.72
CA GLN A 232 -18.64 16.40 -34.42
C GLN A 232 -19.34 15.35 -33.54
N THR A 233 -18.58 14.55 -32.78
CA THR A 233 -19.15 13.55 -31.86
C THR A 233 -19.95 14.22 -30.74
N ILE A 234 -19.51 15.38 -30.25
CA ILE A 234 -20.25 16.21 -29.28
C ILE A 234 -21.58 16.63 -29.89
N GLU A 235 -21.54 17.26 -31.07
CA GLU A 235 -22.72 17.74 -31.77
C GLU A 235 -23.72 16.61 -32.06
N ASP A 236 -23.24 15.45 -32.51
CA ASP A 236 -24.08 14.28 -32.79
C ASP A 236 -24.81 13.79 -31.54
N ASN A 237 -24.13 13.75 -30.39
CA ASN A 237 -24.74 13.36 -29.12
C ASN A 237 -25.72 14.42 -28.60
N LEU A 238 -25.36 15.71 -28.67
CA LEU A 238 -26.27 16.80 -28.32
C LEU A 238 -27.53 16.75 -29.19
N ASN A 239 -27.38 16.59 -30.50
CA ASN A 239 -28.49 16.46 -31.43
C ASN A 239 -29.36 15.22 -31.12
N LYS A 240 -28.74 14.09 -30.78
CA LYS A 240 -29.46 12.88 -30.36
C LYS A 240 -30.30 13.12 -29.10
N TRP A 241 -29.74 13.80 -28.10
CA TRP A 241 -30.41 14.05 -26.82
C TRP A 241 -31.49 15.12 -26.91
N ILE A 242 -31.24 16.20 -27.67
CA ILE A 242 -32.17 17.31 -27.85
C ILE A 242 -33.31 16.94 -28.80
N ASN A 243 -32.98 16.31 -29.95
CA ASN A 243 -33.92 16.12 -31.05
C ASN A 243 -34.47 14.69 -31.19
N GLY A 244 -34.07 13.75 -30.32
CA GLY A 244 -34.62 12.39 -30.27
C GLY A 244 -34.32 11.51 -31.50
N LYS A 245 -33.45 11.94 -32.42
CA LYS A 245 -33.10 11.15 -33.61
C LYS A 245 -31.99 10.15 -33.27
N ALA A 246 -32.37 8.87 -33.18
CA ALA A 246 -31.44 7.77 -32.99
C ALA A 246 -30.53 7.60 -34.23
N ALA A 247 -29.24 7.82 -34.07
CA ALA A 247 -28.24 7.29 -34.99
C ALA A 247 -28.21 5.75 -34.92
N ARG A 248 -27.93 5.12 -36.07
CA ARG A 248 -27.95 3.68 -36.35
C ARG A 248 -27.31 2.82 -35.25
N LYS A 249 -27.94 1.65 -35.01
CA LYS A 249 -27.53 0.56 -34.12
C LYS A 249 -26.00 0.39 -34.01
N ALA A 250 -25.44 0.75 -32.86
CA ALA A 250 -24.22 0.13 -32.37
C ALA A 250 -24.59 -1.28 -31.86
N THR A 251 -23.87 -2.27 -32.37
CA THR A 251 -24.07 -3.69 -32.11
C THR A 251 -23.88 -3.99 -30.62
N ASN A 252 -24.92 -4.55 -29.99
CA ASN A 252 -24.84 -5.11 -28.64
C ASN A 252 -23.85 -6.29 -28.62
N GLN A 253 -22.59 -6.03 -28.31
CA GLN A 253 -21.72 -6.99 -27.66
C GLN A 253 -21.08 -6.33 -26.45
N MET A 254 -21.72 -6.48 -25.29
CA MET A 254 -21.05 -6.69 -24.00
C MET A 254 -22.11 -6.89 -22.91
N ARG A 255 -22.65 -8.11 -22.87
CA ARG A 255 -23.27 -8.68 -21.67
C ARG A 255 -22.66 -10.06 -21.46
N LYS A 256 -21.39 -10.06 -21.03
CA LYS A 256 -20.62 -11.22 -20.53
C LYS A 256 -19.22 -10.75 -20.14
N LEU A 257 -19.07 -10.13 -18.96
CA LEU A 257 -17.74 -9.88 -18.39
C LEU A 257 -17.63 -10.13 -16.87
N VAL A 258 -18.63 -10.76 -16.25
CA VAL A 258 -18.51 -11.32 -14.87
C VAL A 258 -18.72 -12.85 -14.83
N THR A 259 -18.86 -13.47 -16.00
CA THR A 259 -18.84 -14.93 -16.11
C THR A 259 -17.87 -15.33 -17.19
N LYS A 260 -16.64 -15.69 -16.80
CA LYS A 260 -15.78 -16.71 -17.41
C LYS A 260 -14.31 -16.47 -17.06
N ARG A 261 -13.90 -17.05 -15.95
CA ARG A 261 -12.73 -17.94 -15.85
C ARG A 261 -12.89 -18.61 -14.48
N LYS A 262 -13.84 -19.53 -14.38
CA LYS A 262 -13.75 -20.51 -13.30
C LYS A 262 -12.42 -21.23 -13.53
N PRO A 263 -11.56 -21.39 -12.51
CA PRO A 263 -10.33 -22.16 -12.66
C PRO A 263 -10.68 -23.52 -13.26
N PHE A 264 -9.85 -24.01 -14.17
CA PHE A 264 -10.06 -25.33 -14.73
C PHE A 264 -9.66 -26.36 -13.67
N MET A 265 -10.64 -27.14 -13.21
CA MET A 265 -10.38 -28.18 -12.22
C MET A 265 -9.82 -29.40 -12.92
N SER A 266 -8.55 -29.70 -12.63
CA SER A 266 -7.87 -30.85 -13.22
C SER A 266 -8.52 -32.17 -12.81
N SER A 267 -8.56 -33.13 -13.74
CA SER A 267 -8.94 -34.51 -13.46
C SER A 267 -7.91 -35.14 -12.53
N LEU A 268 -8.29 -35.28 -11.25
CA LEU A 268 -7.50 -35.88 -10.17
C LEU A 268 -6.81 -37.19 -10.60
N MET A 269 -5.48 -37.18 -10.66
CA MET A 269 -4.68 -38.41 -10.58
C MET A 269 -4.55 -38.83 -9.11
N ASN A 270 -4.65 -40.13 -8.84
CA ASN A 270 -4.57 -40.73 -7.50
C ASN A 270 -3.38 -40.19 -6.70
N LEU A 271 -3.67 -39.46 -5.63
CA LEU A 271 -2.70 -38.82 -4.74
C LEU A 271 -2.17 -39.83 -3.70
N GLN A 272 -0.86 -40.03 -3.67
CA GLN A 272 -0.20 -40.68 -2.54
C GLN A 272 0.15 -39.64 -1.47
N LEU A 273 -0.57 -39.68 -0.35
CA LEU A 273 -0.20 -38.94 0.85
C LEU A 273 1.04 -39.59 1.46
N LYS A 274 2.17 -38.88 1.50
CA LYS A 274 3.40 -39.35 2.14
C LYS A 274 3.56 -38.66 3.50
N PRO A 275 3.54 -39.39 4.63
CA PRO A 275 3.92 -38.83 5.92
C PRO A 275 5.42 -38.50 5.91
N PHE A 276 5.79 -37.28 6.32
CA PHE A 276 7.18 -36.85 6.52
C PHE A 276 7.48 -36.61 8.00
N LYS A 277 8.66 -37.05 8.47
CA LYS A 277 9.30 -36.51 9.68
C LYS A 277 10.18 -35.34 9.23
N GLU A 278 9.95 -34.16 9.79
CA GLU A 278 10.61 -32.92 9.40
C GLU A 278 12.15 -33.06 9.38
N ALA A 279 12.75 -32.88 8.21
CA ALA A 279 14.06 -32.29 8.11
C ALA A 279 13.84 -30.77 8.15
N THR A 280 14.40 -30.09 9.14
CA THR A 280 14.53 -28.63 9.16
C THR A 280 15.28 -28.22 7.89
N SER A 281 14.61 -27.60 6.92
CA SER A 281 15.28 -27.08 5.74
C SER A 281 16.08 -25.83 6.10
N GLU A 282 17.04 -25.47 5.24
CA GLU A 282 17.82 -24.24 5.37
C GLU A 282 16.87 -23.04 5.33
N THR A 283 16.72 -22.38 6.48
CA THR A 283 15.94 -21.15 6.61
C THR A 283 16.53 -20.06 5.71
N GLU A 284 15.67 -19.22 5.13
CA GLU A 284 16.07 -18.01 4.42
C GLU A 284 17.22 -17.30 5.15
N VAL A 285 18.35 -17.18 4.46
CA VAL A 285 19.56 -16.54 4.98
C VAL A 285 19.46 -15.04 4.70
N VAL A 286 18.88 -14.33 5.67
CA VAL A 286 18.80 -12.87 5.64
C VAL A 286 20.11 -12.33 6.21
N PRO A 287 20.89 -11.53 5.46
CA PRO A 287 22.10 -10.92 5.99
C PRO A 287 21.82 -10.19 7.31
N SER A 288 22.71 -10.32 8.30
CA SER A 288 22.52 -9.76 9.66
C SER A 288 22.32 -8.25 9.68
N HIS A 289 22.87 -7.55 8.68
CA HIS A 289 22.82 -6.11 8.55
C HIS A 289 21.55 -5.57 7.89
N ILE A 290 20.79 -6.43 7.18
CA ILE A 290 19.55 -6.01 6.55
C ILE A 290 18.48 -5.83 7.65
N PRO A 291 17.74 -4.71 7.65
CA PRO A 291 16.61 -4.48 8.56
C PRO A 291 15.69 -5.69 8.60
N LYS A 292 15.42 -6.19 9.79
CA LYS A 292 14.59 -7.37 9.98
C LYS A 292 13.11 -7.07 10.03
N PHE A 293 12.73 -5.80 10.12
CA PHE A 293 11.37 -5.30 9.94
C PHE A 293 11.35 -4.29 8.80
N PHE A 294 10.48 -4.50 7.82
CA PHE A 294 10.41 -3.73 6.58
C PHE A 294 9.00 -3.79 6.00
N MET A 295 8.46 -2.67 5.52
CA MET A 295 7.08 -2.57 5.00
C MET A 295 6.05 -3.26 5.92
N GLY A 296 6.12 -3.01 7.23
CA GLY A 296 5.10 -3.48 8.17
C GLY A 296 5.19 -4.97 8.49
N ARG A 297 6.33 -5.62 8.18
CA ARG A 297 6.54 -7.04 8.49
C ARG A 297 7.98 -7.36 8.87
N PRO A 298 8.17 -8.40 9.69
CA PRO A 298 9.42 -9.11 9.76
C PRO A 298 9.79 -9.72 8.40
N VAL A 299 11.08 -9.78 8.08
CA VAL A 299 11.61 -10.33 6.81
C VAL A 299 11.10 -11.76 6.51
N ARG A 300 10.76 -12.54 7.55
CA ARG A 300 10.25 -13.91 7.42
C ARG A 300 8.72 -14.05 7.40
N GLY A 301 7.93 -12.99 7.60
CA GLY A 301 6.47 -13.12 7.62
C GLY A 301 5.70 -12.11 8.47
N PHE A 302 4.43 -11.87 8.14
CA PHE A 302 3.49 -11.13 9.00
C PHE A 302 2.81 -12.01 10.06
N ILE A 303 2.65 -13.30 9.77
CA ILE A 303 2.10 -14.26 10.73
C ILE A 303 3.26 -14.76 11.58
N GLY A 304 3.28 -14.33 12.84
CA GLY A 304 4.26 -14.77 13.81
C GLY A 304 3.98 -16.19 14.27
N GLU A 305 5.02 -16.88 14.72
CA GLU A 305 4.85 -18.20 15.32
C GLU A 305 4.03 -18.09 16.62
N PRO A 306 3.00 -18.93 16.80
CA PRO A 306 2.32 -19.02 18.09
C PRO A 306 3.31 -19.34 19.22
N GLY A 307 3.20 -18.63 20.34
CA GLY A 307 3.97 -18.95 21.54
C GLY A 307 3.80 -20.41 21.96
N VAL A 308 4.86 -21.04 22.43
CA VAL A 308 4.86 -22.47 22.79
C VAL A 308 3.93 -22.72 24.00
N PRO A 309 2.99 -23.67 23.96
CA PRO A 309 2.38 -24.21 25.17
C PRO A 309 3.46 -24.94 25.95
N SER A 310 3.42 -24.87 27.28
CA SER A 310 4.40 -25.52 28.16
C SER A 310 4.56 -27.05 27.94
N LYS A 311 3.67 -27.73 27.18
CA LYS A 311 3.80 -29.13 26.76
C LYS A 311 3.02 -29.44 25.47
N ILE A 312 3.67 -29.93 24.41
CA ILE A 312 3.19 -31.03 23.54
C ILE A 312 4.40 -31.81 23.02
N VAL A 313 4.45 -33.13 23.21
CA VAL A 313 5.52 -34.01 22.67
C VAL A 313 4.97 -35.22 21.88
N ASP A 314 3.65 -35.45 21.77
CA ASP A 314 3.13 -36.56 20.95
C ASP A 314 2.03 -36.08 19.98
N TYR A 315 2.28 -36.22 18.67
CA TYR A 315 1.28 -35.99 17.63
C TYR A 315 0.16 -37.04 17.71
N PRO A 316 -1.11 -36.68 17.46
CA PRO A 316 -2.20 -37.63 17.50
C PRO A 316 -2.03 -38.71 16.43
N LYS A 317 -2.63 -39.87 16.69
CA LYS A 317 -2.73 -40.93 15.68
C LYS A 317 -3.39 -40.35 14.42
N ASP A 318 -2.82 -40.67 13.26
CA ASP A 318 -3.26 -40.19 11.94
C ASP A 318 -3.02 -38.69 11.64
N PHE A 319 -2.18 -38.01 12.44
CA PHE A 319 -1.61 -36.72 12.05
C PHE A 319 -0.82 -36.84 10.74
N ILE A 320 -0.98 -35.89 9.82
CA ILE A 320 -0.25 -35.86 8.55
C ILE A 320 0.51 -34.54 8.46
N ALA A 321 1.81 -34.62 8.20
CA ALA A 321 2.61 -33.57 7.58
C ALA A 321 3.03 -34.09 6.21
N GLY A 322 2.61 -33.42 5.14
CA GLY A 322 2.79 -33.93 3.78
C GLY A 322 2.66 -32.87 2.71
N THR A 323 2.62 -33.32 1.46
CA THR A 323 2.41 -32.46 0.29
C THR A 323 1.22 -32.94 -0.54
N ILE A 324 0.62 -32.02 -1.26
CA ILE A 324 -0.44 -32.25 -2.25
C ILE A 324 0.02 -31.73 -3.61
N THR A 325 -0.21 -32.52 -4.66
CA THR A 325 0.09 -32.09 -6.04
C THR A 325 -0.92 -31.04 -6.50
N MET A 326 -0.44 -29.87 -6.89
CA MET A 326 -1.24 -28.73 -7.37
C MET A 326 -0.78 -28.30 -8.77
N PRO A 327 -1.69 -27.78 -9.61
CA PRO A 327 -1.28 -27.18 -10.88
C PRO A 327 -0.50 -25.89 -10.62
N VAL A 328 0.53 -25.64 -11.44
CA VAL A 328 1.26 -24.37 -11.39
C VAL A 328 0.34 -23.20 -11.76
N ASP A 329 -0.56 -23.41 -12.74
CA ASP A 329 -1.50 -22.41 -13.22
C ASP A 329 -2.95 -22.96 -13.26
N HIS A 330 -3.83 -22.41 -12.42
CA HIS A 330 -5.25 -22.77 -12.40
C HIS A 330 -6.07 -22.13 -13.54
N PHE A 331 -5.51 -21.12 -14.22
CA PHE A 331 -6.22 -20.29 -15.19
C PHE A 331 -5.77 -20.53 -16.64
N ASP A 332 -4.80 -21.42 -16.86
CA ASP A 332 -4.38 -21.92 -18.17
C ASP A 332 -4.38 -23.46 -18.20
N ALA A 333 -5.44 -24.04 -18.77
CA ALA A 333 -5.59 -25.49 -18.88
C ALA A 333 -4.58 -26.14 -19.85
N THR A 334 -3.84 -25.35 -20.65
CA THR A 334 -2.78 -25.88 -21.52
C THR A 334 -1.46 -26.09 -20.76
N ASN A 335 -1.32 -25.44 -19.61
CA ASN A 335 -0.20 -25.66 -18.71
C ASN A 335 -0.45 -26.92 -17.87
N THR A 336 0.31 -27.99 -18.15
CA THR A 336 0.21 -29.27 -17.45
C THR A 336 1.20 -29.41 -16.30
N ASN A 337 2.00 -28.37 -16.01
CA ASN A 337 2.98 -28.41 -14.94
C ASN A 337 2.30 -28.45 -13.58
N THR A 338 2.91 -29.17 -12.65
CA THR A 338 2.43 -29.31 -11.28
C THR A 338 3.56 -29.10 -10.29
N PHE A 339 3.20 -28.82 -9.04
CA PHE A 339 4.13 -28.69 -7.93
C PHE A 339 3.57 -29.34 -6.66
N GLN A 340 4.42 -29.52 -5.67
CA GLN A 340 4.05 -30.07 -4.37
C GLN A 340 3.79 -28.91 -3.40
N GLN A 341 2.54 -28.71 -3.00
CA GLN A 341 2.16 -27.74 -1.96
C GLN A 341 2.13 -28.42 -0.61
N ARG A 342 2.77 -27.83 0.41
CA ARG A 342 2.87 -28.40 1.75
C ARG A 342 1.60 -28.17 2.55
N TYR A 343 1.19 -29.16 3.33
CA TYR A 343 0.04 -29.05 4.23
C TYR A 343 0.18 -29.93 5.47
N TRP A 344 -0.61 -29.62 6.49
CA TRP A 344 -0.77 -30.43 7.70
C TRP A 344 -2.23 -30.74 7.95
N TYR A 345 -2.46 -31.89 8.59
CA TYR A 345 -3.75 -32.36 9.04
C TYR A 345 -3.65 -32.86 10.48
N ASN A 346 -4.47 -32.30 11.35
CA ASN A 346 -4.63 -32.71 12.73
C ASN A 346 -6.07 -33.20 13.00
N PRO A 347 -6.27 -34.52 13.22
CA PRO A 347 -7.56 -35.09 13.58
C PRO A 347 -7.88 -35.11 15.10
N GLN A 348 -7.05 -34.52 15.96
CA GLN A 348 -7.09 -34.70 17.42
C GLN A 348 -8.48 -34.54 18.06
N TYR A 349 -9.28 -33.61 17.56
CA TYR A 349 -10.63 -33.33 18.08
C TYR A 349 -11.75 -33.79 17.15
N TYR A 350 -11.42 -34.36 15.99
CA TYR A 350 -12.39 -34.71 14.98
C TYR A 350 -13.29 -35.85 15.44
N LYS A 351 -14.60 -35.68 15.26
CA LYS A 351 -15.60 -36.75 15.36
C LYS A 351 -16.26 -36.96 13.99
N PRO A 352 -16.80 -38.17 13.71
CA PRO A 352 -17.59 -38.40 12.50
C PRO A 352 -18.63 -37.30 12.27
N ASP A 353 -18.74 -36.83 11.03
CA ASP A 353 -19.63 -35.72 10.61
C ASP A 353 -19.32 -34.33 11.22
N GLY A 354 -18.20 -34.22 11.94
CA GLY A 354 -17.65 -32.95 12.39
C GLY A 354 -17.26 -32.01 11.24
N PRO A 355 -17.15 -30.70 11.48
CA PRO A 355 -16.70 -29.73 10.48
C PRO A 355 -15.18 -29.84 10.23
N GLN A 356 -14.71 -29.14 9.21
CA GLN A 356 -13.29 -29.04 8.86
C GLN A 356 -12.85 -27.58 9.00
N PHE A 357 -11.80 -27.31 9.77
CA PHE A 357 -11.23 -25.97 9.89
C PHE A 357 -9.95 -25.90 9.09
N LEU A 358 -9.82 -24.87 8.25
CA LEU A 358 -8.63 -24.63 7.44
C LEU A 358 -7.98 -23.32 7.86
N TYR A 359 -6.80 -23.41 8.46
CA TYR A 359 -5.90 -22.26 8.59
C TYR A 359 -5.22 -22.03 7.23
N ILE A 360 -5.35 -20.82 6.71
CA ILE A 360 -4.73 -20.42 5.44
C ILE A 360 -3.30 -19.95 5.74
N GLY A 361 -2.30 -20.58 5.13
CA GLY A 361 -0.93 -20.11 5.17
C GLY A 361 -0.77 -18.80 4.40
N GLY A 362 0.15 -17.96 4.84
CA GLY A 362 0.40 -16.65 4.25
C GLY A 362 1.78 -16.47 3.65
N GLU A 363 2.22 -15.23 3.71
CA GLU A 363 3.43 -14.64 3.18
C GLU A 363 4.67 -14.96 4.03
N SER A 364 4.77 -16.23 4.42
CA SER A 364 5.80 -16.80 5.28
C SER A 364 5.80 -18.31 5.20
N THR A 365 6.88 -18.93 5.68
CA THR A 365 6.90 -20.37 5.93
C THR A 365 5.79 -20.73 6.92
N ALA A 366 4.92 -21.67 6.57
CA ALA A 366 3.82 -22.08 7.43
C ALA A 366 4.36 -22.84 8.65
N ASP A 367 3.84 -22.49 9.83
CA ASP A 367 4.25 -23.09 11.11
C ASP A 367 3.22 -24.13 11.59
N ILE A 368 3.69 -25.35 11.81
CA ILE A 368 2.92 -26.48 12.37
C ILE A 368 2.24 -26.15 13.71
N LYS A 369 2.73 -25.16 14.47
CA LYS A 369 2.13 -24.69 15.72
C LYS A 369 0.69 -24.23 15.54
N TRP A 370 0.29 -23.72 14.38
CA TRP A 370 -1.10 -23.33 14.12
C TRP A 370 -2.09 -24.48 14.18
N VAL A 371 -1.64 -25.72 13.96
CA VAL A 371 -2.48 -26.93 14.00
C VAL A 371 -2.12 -27.87 15.13
N THR A 372 -1.19 -27.49 16.02
CA THR A 372 -0.76 -28.36 17.13
C THR A 372 -0.90 -27.67 18.47
N ASN A 373 -0.70 -26.36 18.56
CA ASN A 373 -0.88 -25.61 19.80
C ASN A 373 -2.37 -25.66 20.23
N PRO A 374 -2.72 -26.22 21.40
CA PRO A 374 -4.09 -26.41 21.81
C PRO A 374 -4.78 -25.11 22.24
N ASP A 375 -4.01 -24.03 22.40
CA ASP A 375 -4.44 -22.75 22.95
C ASP A 375 -4.63 -21.67 21.87
N VAL A 376 -4.21 -21.91 20.62
CA VAL A 376 -4.57 -21.01 19.51
C VAL A 376 -6.06 -21.10 19.17
N GLN A 377 -6.63 -20.01 18.65
CA GLN A 377 -8.08 -19.88 18.43
C GLN A 377 -8.68 -21.01 17.58
N ILE A 378 -8.00 -21.43 16.50
CA ILE A 378 -8.50 -22.50 15.62
C ILE A 378 -8.56 -23.85 16.33
N MET A 379 -7.59 -24.17 17.19
CA MET A 379 -7.52 -25.43 17.92
C MET A 379 -8.48 -25.44 19.12
N SER A 380 -8.66 -24.29 19.79
CA SER A 380 -9.72 -24.10 20.80
C SER A 380 -11.10 -24.34 20.20
N ALA A 381 -11.39 -23.68 19.07
CA ALA A 381 -12.64 -23.87 18.36
C ALA A 381 -12.80 -25.33 17.90
N ALA A 382 -11.75 -25.95 17.37
CA ALA A 382 -11.81 -27.35 16.91
C ALA A 382 -12.17 -28.32 18.03
N ARG A 383 -11.65 -28.09 19.25
CA ARG A 383 -12.04 -28.85 20.45
C ARG A 383 -13.53 -28.71 20.76
N LYS A 384 -14.07 -27.49 20.65
CA LYS A 384 -15.47 -27.19 20.95
C LYS A 384 -16.43 -27.79 19.92
N PHE A 385 -16.09 -27.70 18.64
CA PHE A 385 -16.97 -28.09 17.53
C PHE A 385 -16.67 -29.50 16.97
N ASN A 386 -15.74 -30.23 17.59
CA ASN A 386 -15.27 -31.55 17.15
C ASN A 386 -14.74 -31.53 15.70
N ALA A 387 -13.98 -30.49 15.36
CA ALA A 387 -13.49 -30.26 14.00
C ALA A 387 -12.16 -30.98 13.75
N ALA A 388 -11.94 -31.38 12.49
CA ALA A 388 -10.60 -31.66 12.01
C ALA A 388 -9.91 -30.34 11.61
N VAL A 389 -8.61 -30.23 11.80
CA VAL A 389 -7.86 -28.99 11.52
C VAL A 389 -6.83 -29.23 10.43
N TYR A 390 -6.80 -28.33 9.46
CA TYR A 390 -5.86 -28.31 8.35
C TYR A 390 -5.08 -27.00 8.34
N LEU A 391 -3.85 -27.05 7.83
CA LEU A 391 -3.06 -25.89 7.46
C LEU A 391 -2.51 -26.12 6.06
N LEU A 392 -2.80 -25.22 5.12
CA LEU A 392 -2.25 -25.25 3.77
C LEU A 392 -1.24 -24.12 3.61
N GLU A 393 0.01 -24.45 3.28
CA GLU A 393 1.04 -23.45 3.03
C GLU A 393 0.80 -22.72 1.70
N HIS A 394 1.05 -21.42 1.67
CA HIS A 394 0.85 -20.59 0.48
C HIS A 394 1.89 -20.91 -0.61
N ARG A 395 1.47 -20.88 -1.89
CA ARG A 395 2.41 -20.98 -3.02
C ARG A 395 3.50 -19.90 -2.95
N TYR A 396 4.75 -20.22 -3.33
CA TYR A 396 5.94 -19.35 -3.25
C TYR A 396 6.41 -18.96 -1.84
N TYR A 397 5.91 -19.63 -0.81
CA TYR A 397 6.40 -19.46 0.56
C TYR A 397 6.74 -20.83 1.17
N GLY A 398 7.70 -20.82 2.12
CA GLY A 398 8.18 -22.03 2.78
C GLY A 398 8.75 -23.07 1.83
N GLU A 399 8.09 -24.22 1.70
CA GLU A 399 8.50 -25.32 0.80
C GLU A 399 7.55 -25.53 -0.37
N SER A 400 6.59 -24.63 -0.57
CA SER A 400 5.53 -24.76 -1.57
C SER A 400 5.86 -23.99 -2.85
N TRP A 401 6.79 -24.51 -3.66
CA TRP A 401 7.38 -23.81 -4.82
C TRP A 401 6.79 -24.27 -6.17
N PRO A 402 6.03 -23.43 -6.90
CA PRO A 402 5.50 -23.80 -8.22
C PRO A 402 6.54 -23.83 -9.35
N THR A 403 7.70 -23.21 -9.15
CA THR A 403 8.74 -23.02 -10.16
C THR A 403 10.13 -23.19 -9.54
N PRO A 404 11.19 -23.42 -10.33
CA PRO A 404 12.52 -23.72 -9.81
C PRO A 404 13.19 -22.58 -9.03
N ASP A 405 12.82 -21.32 -9.30
CA ASP A 405 13.37 -20.12 -8.68
C ASP A 405 12.33 -19.00 -8.56
N GLN A 406 12.69 -17.89 -7.93
CA GLN A 406 11.87 -16.67 -7.84
C GLN A 406 12.29 -15.63 -8.89
N SER A 407 12.72 -16.03 -10.08
CA SER A 407 12.91 -15.06 -11.18
C SER A 407 11.59 -14.37 -11.50
N THR A 408 11.64 -13.12 -11.94
CA THR A 408 10.43 -12.30 -12.20
C THR A 408 9.45 -12.99 -13.15
N GLU A 409 9.96 -13.73 -14.14
CA GLU A 409 9.14 -14.51 -15.08
C GLU A 409 8.45 -15.69 -14.40
N ASN A 410 9.14 -16.39 -13.50
CA ASN A 410 8.59 -17.50 -12.74
C ASN A 410 7.59 -17.03 -11.67
N MET A 411 7.75 -15.83 -11.11
CA MET A 411 6.83 -15.29 -10.10
C MET A 411 5.46 -14.88 -10.64
N ARG A 412 5.22 -14.90 -11.96
CA ARG A 412 3.90 -14.59 -12.55
C ARG A 412 2.74 -15.47 -12.04
N PHE A 413 3.05 -16.64 -11.47
CA PHE A 413 2.06 -17.53 -10.86
C PHE A 413 1.82 -17.26 -9.37
N LEU A 414 2.52 -16.27 -8.79
CA LEU A 414 2.27 -15.75 -7.46
C LEU A 414 1.20 -14.65 -7.54
N SER A 415 -0.04 -15.01 -7.23
CA SER A 415 -1.13 -14.05 -7.07
C SER A 415 -2.16 -14.57 -6.08
N SER A 416 -2.90 -13.66 -5.45
CA SER A 416 -4.05 -13.96 -4.60
C SER A 416 -5.10 -14.82 -5.30
N LYS A 417 -5.34 -14.59 -6.60
CA LYS A 417 -6.28 -15.39 -7.41
C LYS A 417 -5.84 -16.85 -7.52
N GLN A 418 -4.55 -17.08 -7.77
CA GLN A 418 -4.00 -18.43 -7.83
C GLN A 418 -4.03 -19.12 -6.46
N ALA A 419 -3.72 -18.38 -5.38
CA ALA A 419 -3.79 -18.90 -4.01
C ALA A 419 -5.22 -19.29 -3.59
N LEU A 420 -6.23 -18.48 -3.95
CA LEU A 420 -7.64 -18.83 -3.73
C LEU A 420 -8.05 -20.09 -4.51
N ALA A 421 -7.51 -20.29 -5.71
CA ALA A 421 -7.74 -21.51 -6.49
C ALA A 421 -7.03 -22.74 -5.90
N ASP A 422 -5.84 -22.60 -5.30
CA ASP A 422 -5.19 -23.66 -4.52
C ASP A 422 -6.08 -24.11 -3.36
N LEU A 423 -6.63 -23.16 -2.59
CA LEU A 423 -7.54 -23.45 -1.48
C LEU A 423 -8.79 -24.22 -1.94
N ALA A 424 -9.39 -23.82 -3.07
CA ALA A 424 -10.54 -24.49 -3.64
C ALA A 424 -10.21 -25.93 -4.07
N GLN A 425 -9.10 -26.10 -4.81
CA GLN A 425 -8.62 -27.41 -5.26
C GLN A 425 -8.28 -28.31 -4.07
N PHE A 426 -7.67 -27.77 -3.01
CA PHE A 426 -7.35 -28.48 -1.79
C PHE A 426 -8.60 -29.02 -1.10
N ILE A 427 -9.57 -28.15 -0.80
CA ILE A 427 -10.82 -28.52 -0.12
C ILE A 427 -11.57 -29.58 -0.93
N MET A 428 -11.69 -29.41 -2.24
CA MET A 428 -12.37 -30.37 -3.10
C MET A 428 -11.68 -31.74 -3.12
N THR A 429 -10.36 -31.74 -3.10
CA THR A 429 -9.57 -32.98 -3.03
C THR A 429 -9.79 -33.70 -1.71
N MET A 430 -9.72 -32.98 -0.59
CA MET A 430 -9.97 -33.55 0.74
C MET A 430 -11.40 -34.07 0.87
N ASN A 431 -12.39 -33.34 0.34
CA ASN A 431 -13.79 -33.77 0.36
C ASN A 431 -13.98 -35.09 -0.39
N LYS A 432 -13.46 -35.20 -1.62
CA LYS A 432 -13.59 -36.42 -2.42
C LYS A 432 -12.94 -37.63 -1.72
N GLN A 433 -11.87 -37.41 -0.98
CA GLN A 433 -11.10 -38.49 -0.36
C GLN A 433 -11.63 -38.89 1.03
N PHE A 434 -12.13 -37.95 1.81
CA PHE A 434 -12.36 -38.16 3.25
C PHE A 434 -13.76 -37.81 3.76
N TYR A 435 -14.56 -37.00 3.06
CA TYR A 435 -15.76 -36.40 3.64
C TYR A 435 -16.99 -36.51 2.76
N ALA A 436 -18.06 -37.11 3.30
CA ALA A 436 -19.35 -37.21 2.64
C ALA A 436 -20.24 -35.96 2.79
N ASN A 437 -20.17 -35.29 3.95
CA ASN A 437 -20.94 -34.07 4.26
C ASN A 437 -20.03 -32.95 4.80
N PRO A 438 -19.12 -32.41 3.97
CA PRO A 438 -18.11 -31.46 4.41
C PRO A 438 -18.69 -30.10 4.77
N ARG A 439 -18.22 -29.52 5.88
CA ARG A 439 -18.56 -28.16 6.34
C ARG A 439 -17.28 -27.45 6.74
N TRP A 440 -16.73 -26.68 5.82
CA TRP A 440 -15.45 -25.99 6.04
C TRP A 440 -15.63 -24.59 6.62
N ILE A 441 -14.75 -24.21 7.55
CA ILE A 441 -14.57 -22.82 7.98
C ILE A 441 -13.11 -22.45 7.77
N THR A 442 -12.88 -21.29 7.15
CA THR A 442 -11.51 -20.79 6.91
C THR A 442 -11.10 -19.79 7.98
N PHE A 443 -9.82 -19.84 8.35
CA PHE A 443 -9.18 -18.96 9.33
C PHE A 443 -7.94 -18.33 8.69
N GLY A 444 -7.71 -17.06 8.98
CA GLY A 444 -6.45 -16.39 8.65
C GLY A 444 -6.31 -15.05 9.36
N GLY A 445 -5.07 -14.67 9.63
CA GLY A 445 -4.70 -13.35 10.12
C GLY A 445 -3.96 -12.57 9.02
N SER A 446 -4.08 -11.24 8.96
CA SER A 446 -3.35 -10.42 7.97
C SER A 446 -3.73 -10.75 6.52
N TYR A 447 -2.76 -10.95 5.62
CA TYR A 447 -3.03 -11.39 4.23
C TYR A 447 -3.81 -12.71 4.16
N PRO A 448 -3.53 -13.74 4.97
CA PRO A 448 -4.43 -14.90 5.08
C PRO A 448 -5.83 -14.58 5.57
N GLY A 449 -6.00 -13.52 6.37
CA GLY A 449 -7.33 -12.99 6.71
C GLY A 449 -8.04 -12.44 5.47
N MET A 450 -7.33 -11.72 4.60
CA MET A 450 -7.85 -11.28 3.29
C MET A 450 -8.24 -12.50 2.43
N LEU A 451 -7.37 -13.50 2.32
CA LEU A 451 -7.66 -14.75 1.61
C LEU A 451 -8.86 -15.50 2.20
N SER A 452 -9.01 -15.54 3.53
CA SER A 452 -10.16 -16.18 4.19
C SER A 452 -11.47 -15.48 3.83
N ALA A 453 -11.50 -14.14 3.91
CA ALA A 453 -12.66 -13.34 3.52
C ALA A 453 -13.00 -13.48 2.03
N TRP A 454 -11.99 -13.39 1.15
CA TRP A 454 -12.17 -13.53 -0.29
C TRP A 454 -12.52 -14.96 -0.69
N PHE A 455 -12.01 -15.97 -0.01
CA PHE A 455 -12.39 -17.36 -0.26
C PHE A 455 -13.88 -17.56 -0.01
N ARG A 456 -14.40 -17.03 1.10
CA ARG A 456 -15.84 -17.04 1.37
C ARG A 456 -16.65 -16.21 0.37
N GLN A 457 -16.08 -15.13 -0.17
CA GLN A 457 -16.72 -14.32 -1.21
C GLN A 457 -16.81 -15.04 -2.57
N PHE A 458 -15.77 -15.76 -2.98
CA PHE A 458 -15.66 -16.34 -4.34
C PHE A 458 -15.98 -17.83 -4.42
N TYR A 459 -15.85 -18.57 -3.32
CA TYR A 459 -16.15 -20.01 -3.22
C TYR A 459 -17.13 -20.29 -2.05
N PRO A 460 -18.29 -19.62 -2.00
CA PRO A 460 -19.24 -19.80 -0.91
C PRO A 460 -19.84 -21.21 -0.82
N GLU A 461 -19.72 -22.02 -1.87
CA GLU A 461 -20.10 -23.43 -1.87
C GLU A 461 -19.09 -24.34 -1.16
N LEU A 462 -17.86 -23.88 -0.94
CA LEU A 462 -16.78 -24.68 -0.35
C LEU A 462 -16.49 -24.34 1.12
N SER A 463 -16.90 -23.17 1.62
CA SER A 463 -16.71 -22.75 3.01
C SER A 463 -17.99 -22.14 3.55
N VAL A 464 -18.50 -22.60 4.71
CA VAL A 464 -19.75 -22.10 5.30
C VAL A 464 -19.56 -20.78 6.06
N GLY A 465 -18.33 -20.42 6.40
CA GLY A 465 -17.98 -19.17 7.06
C GLY A 465 -16.48 -18.92 7.12
N ALA A 466 -16.09 -17.67 7.41
CA ALA A 466 -14.70 -17.26 7.44
C ALA A 466 -14.39 -16.35 8.64
N LEU A 467 -13.28 -16.63 9.30
CA LEU A 467 -12.65 -15.76 10.27
C LEU A 467 -11.48 -15.04 9.60
N ALA A 468 -11.57 -13.71 9.55
CA ALA A 468 -10.63 -12.81 8.90
C ALA A 468 -10.08 -11.81 9.92
N SER A 469 -9.02 -12.21 10.63
CA SER A 469 -8.40 -11.40 11.68
C SER A 469 -7.40 -10.40 11.10
N SER A 470 -7.46 -9.15 11.54
CA SER A 470 -6.64 -8.02 11.09
C SER A 470 -6.47 -8.01 9.56
N ALA A 471 -7.56 -8.19 8.80
CA ALA A 471 -7.51 -8.36 7.35
C ALA A 471 -7.62 -7.01 6.60
N PRO A 472 -6.53 -6.51 5.98
CA PRO A 472 -6.56 -5.26 5.22
C PRO A 472 -7.09 -5.49 3.79
N ILE A 473 -8.41 -5.62 3.64
CA ILE A 473 -9.03 -5.96 2.34
C ILE A 473 -9.06 -4.81 1.33
N GLU A 474 -8.68 -3.59 1.74
CA GLU A 474 -8.52 -2.42 0.87
C GLU A 474 -7.07 -2.34 0.35
N ALA A 475 -6.82 -2.77 -0.90
CA ALA A 475 -5.52 -2.58 -1.54
C ALA A 475 -5.31 -1.08 -1.86
N LYS A 476 -4.19 -0.52 -1.38
CA LYS A 476 -3.88 0.92 -1.43
C LYS A 476 -2.40 1.10 -1.76
N VAL A 477 -2.07 1.84 -2.81
CA VAL A 477 -0.66 2.05 -3.22
C VAL A 477 0.10 2.78 -2.12
N ASP A 478 -0.36 3.98 -1.78
CA ASP A 478 0.21 4.79 -0.71
C ASP A 478 -0.54 4.55 0.60
N PHE A 479 0.07 3.80 1.52
CA PHE A 479 -0.51 3.41 2.80
C PHE A 479 0.16 4.09 3.98
N TYR A 480 0.13 5.40 3.94
CA TYR A 480 0.59 6.23 5.03
C TYR A 480 -0.25 6.15 6.32
N ASP A 481 -1.51 5.69 6.24
CA ASP A 481 -2.39 5.62 7.43
C ASP A 481 -1.78 4.70 8.48
N TYR A 482 -0.95 3.76 8.02
CA TYR A 482 -0.11 2.96 8.89
C TYR A 482 0.64 3.84 9.90
N LEU A 483 1.38 4.85 9.43
CA LEU A 483 2.19 5.72 10.30
C LEU A 483 1.32 6.65 11.15
N ILE A 484 0.12 7.02 10.68
CA ILE A 484 -0.87 7.75 11.48
C ILE A 484 -1.31 6.92 12.69
N VAL A 485 -1.63 5.64 12.48
CA VAL A 485 -2.01 4.74 13.57
C VAL A 485 -0.84 4.50 14.52
N VAL A 486 0.40 4.40 14.01
CA VAL A 486 1.62 4.33 14.84
C VAL A 486 1.74 5.57 15.73
N GLU A 487 1.65 6.77 15.15
CA GLU A 487 1.70 8.02 15.91
C GLU A 487 0.61 8.10 16.96
N ASN A 488 -0.64 7.83 16.57
CA ASN A 488 -1.79 7.89 17.48
C ASN A 488 -1.66 6.89 18.63
N SER A 489 -1.13 5.69 18.36
CA SER A 489 -0.88 4.68 19.37
C SER A 489 0.18 5.14 20.37
N LEU A 490 1.29 5.71 19.89
CA LEU A 490 2.35 6.25 20.74
C LEU A 490 1.86 7.45 21.56
N ARG A 491 1.09 8.37 20.97
CA ARG A 491 0.50 9.51 21.68
C ARG A 491 -0.50 9.08 22.75
N THR A 492 -1.32 8.08 22.44
CA THR A 492 -2.29 7.51 23.39
C THR A 492 -1.56 6.79 24.54
N TYR A 493 -0.46 6.09 24.24
CA TYR A 493 0.37 5.45 25.25
C TYR A 493 1.09 6.48 26.14
N SER A 494 1.76 7.46 25.53
CA SER A 494 2.44 8.55 26.23
C SER A 494 2.71 9.74 25.30
N PRO A 495 2.08 10.91 25.55
CA PRO A 495 2.37 12.12 24.79
C PRO A 495 3.84 12.55 24.87
N LYS A 496 4.50 12.33 26.03
CA LYS A 496 5.93 12.62 26.21
C LYS A 496 6.79 11.74 25.29
N CYS A 497 6.47 10.45 25.19
CA CYS A 497 7.17 9.53 24.29
C CYS A 497 7.06 10.02 22.84
N ALA A 498 5.83 10.24 22.34
CA ALA A 498 5.60 10.69 20.98
C ALA A 498 6.28 12.05 20.67
N ASN A 499 6.27 12.99 21.61
CA ASN A 499 6.95 14.28 21.43
C ASN A 499 8.48 14.12 21.38
N ASN A 500 9.06 13.24 22.20
CA ASN A 500 10.49 12.96 22.13
C ASN A 500 10.86 12.24 20.83
N VAL A 501 9.98 11.38 20.28
CA VAL A 501 10.16 10.81 18.94
C VAL A 501 10.21 11.92 17.90
N LYS A 502 9.23 12.84 17.90
CA LYS A 502 9.23 13.99 16.98
C LYS A 502 10.53 14.79 17.05
N VAL A 503 10.94 15.22 18.25
CA VAL A 503 12.17 16.00 18.43
C VAL A 503 13.40 15.24 17.93
N ALA A 504 13.47 13.92 18.15
CA ALA A 504 14.58 13.10 17.67
C ALA A 504 14.61 13.01 16.14
N PHE A 505 13.46 12.81 15.48
CA PHE A 505 13.36 12.76 14.03
C PHE A 505 13.60 14.14 13.37
N ASP A 506 13.15 15.23 13.98
CA ASP A 506 13.47 16.59 13.52
C ASP A 506 14.99 16.85 13.56
N GLN A 507 15.67 16.41 14.62
CA GLN A 507 17.13 16.50 14.72
C GLN A 507 17.84 15.59 13.71
N LEU A 508 17.35 14.36 13.53
CA LEU A 508 17.85 13.41 12.53
C LEU A 508 17.77 14.01 11.12
N HIS A 509 16.64 14.64 10.80
CA HIS A 509 16.39 15.32 9.54
C HIS A 509 17.38 16.46 9.30
N ASN A 510 17.48 17.40 10.24
CA ASN A 510 18.38 18.56 10.11
C ASN A 510 19.85 18.14 9.92
N LEU A 511 20.32 17.12 10.64
CA LEU A 511 21.68 16.62 10.50
C LEU A 511 21.93 15.95 9.14
N SER A 512 20.92 15.30 8.55
CA SER A 512 21.07 14.62 7.26
C SER A 512 21.36 15.59 6.09
N LEU A 513 20.92 16.84 6.19
CA LEU A 513 20.99 17.84 5.12
C LEU A 513 22.42 18.34 4.88
N THR A 514 23.29 18.33 5.90
CA THR A 514 24.65 18.90 5.81
C THR A 514 25.74 17.82 5.80
N PRO A 515 26.88 18.04 5.12
CA PRO A 515 28.01 17.10 5.16
C PRO A 515 28.49 16.79 6.58
N ASP A 516 28.61 17.81 7.44
CA ASP A 516 29.08 17.64 8.82
C ASP A 516 28.05 16.91 9.69
N GLY A 517 26.75 17.24 9.53
CA GLY A 517 25.69 16.52 10.23
C GLY A 517 25.63 15.04 9.84
N ARG A 518 25.88 14.70 8.58
CA ARG A 518 25.98 13.30 8.14
C ARG A 518 27.14 12.54 8.79
N VAL A 519 28.29 13.19 9.01
CA VAL A 519 29.40 12.60 9.79
C VAL A 519 28.96 12.31 11.22
N GLN A 520 28.25 13.24 11.86
CA GLN A 520 27.73 13.07 13.21
C GLN A 520 26.75 11.90 13.30
N LEU A 521 25.81 11.78 12.34
CA LEU A 521 24.88 10.65 12.27
C LEU A 521 25.62 9.33 12.10
N SER A 522 26.66 9.31 11.25
CA SER A 522 27.48 8.13 11.03
C SER A 522 28.13 7.62 12.32
N ALA A 523 28.60 8.53 13.18
CA ALA A 523 29.18 8.19 14.47
C ALA A 523 28.13 7.73 15.49
N LEU A 524 26.99 8.43 15.59
CA LEU A 524 25.93 8.12 16.55
C LEU A 524 25.27 6.77 16.30
N PHE A 525 24.95 6.46 15.05
CA PHE A 525 24.22 5.24 14.68
C PHE A 525 25.13 4.09 14.24
N THR A 526 26.46 4.29 14.24
CA THR A 526 27.42 3.31 13.70
C THR A 526 27.00 2.90 12.29
N LEU A 527 26.90 3.89 11.38
CA LEU A 527 26.36 3.67 10.04
C LEU A 527 27.32 2.86 9.15
N ARG A 528 26.76 2.03 8.27
CA ARG A 528 27.50 1.30 7.24
C ARG A 528 26.79 1.35 5.88
N PRO A 529 27.44 1.88 4.83
CA PRO A 529 28.75 2.54 4.84
C PRO A 529 28.71 3.86 5.63
N ALA A 530 29.83 4.20 6.26
CA ALA A 530 29.95 5.45 7.00
C ALA A 530 29.76 6.67 6.07
N TRP A 531 28.95 7.63 6.50
CA TRP A 531 28.82 8.91 5.81
C TRP A 531 29.95 9.85 6.22
N THR A 532 30.61 10.43 5.22
CA THR A 532 31.73 11.37 5.38
C THR A 532 31.42 12.68 4.65
N THR A 533 32.24 13.72 4.86
CA THR A 533 32.09 15.00 4.13
C THR A 533 32.27 14.86 2.62
N THR A 534 32.93 13.79 2.17
CA THR A 534 33.22 13.51 0.75
C THR A 534 32.45 12.31 0.20
N SER A 535 31.70 11.57 1.01
CA SER A 535 30.94 10.43 0.52
C SER A 535 29.79 10.91 -0.37
N ASN A 536 29.60 10.22 -1.49
CA ASN A 536 28.42 10.41 -2.33
C ASN A 536 27.22 9.72 -1.67
N VAL A 537 26.54 10.44 -0.78
CA VAL A 537 25.30 9.98 -0.13
C VAL A 537 24.13 10.36 -1.01
N THR A 538 23.41 9.37 -1.53
CA THR A 538 22.24 9.62 -2.35
C THR A 538 21.01 9.89 -1.50
N TYR A 539 19.98 10.51 -2.08
CA TYR A 539 18.72 10.72 -1.38
C TYR A 539 18.07 9.39 -0.97
N VAL A 540 18.18 8.35 -1.80
CA VAL A 540 17.64 7.01 -1.50
C VAL A 540 18.37 6.32 -0.35
N ASP A 541 19.67 6.59 -0.13
CA ASP A 541 20.39 6.10 1.05
C ASP A 541 19.88 6.76 2.33
N ILE A 542 19.58 8.06 2.27
CA ILE A 542 18.99 8.80 3.38
C ILE A 542 17.59 8.25 3.67
N GLN A 543 16.73 8.12 2.66
CA GLN A 543 15.40 7.53 2.79
C GLN A 543 15.45 6.13 3.40
N ASN A 544 16.35 5.27 2.92
CA ASN A 544 16.54 3.93 3.47
C ASN A 544 16.92 3.97 4.96
N PHE A 545 17.80 4.89 5.37
CA PHE A 545 18.13 5.08 6.78
C PHE A 545 16.91 5.52 7.61
N PHE A 546 16.12 6.49 7.14
CA PHE A 546 14.91 6.93 7.86
C PHE A 546 13.86 5.83 7.96
N MET A 547 13.65 5.07 6.90
CA MET A 547 12.76 3.91 6.88
C MET A 547 13.18 2.89 7.95
N ASN A 548 14.47 2.62 8.06
CA ASN A 548 14.99 1.72 9.09
C ASN A 548 14.71 2.25 10.50
N MET A 549 14.81 3.57 10.71
CA MET A 549 14.58 4.19 12.01
C MET A 549 13.11 4.18 12.43
N TYR A 550 12.18 4.57 11.56
CA TYR A 550 10.76 4.53 11.92
C TYR A 550 10.22 3.09 11.95
N GLY A 551 10.83 2.16 11.21
CA GLY A 551 10.48 0.73 11.20
C GLY A 551 10.52 0.09 12.60
N HIS A 552 11.40 0.57 13.48
CA HIS A 552 11.44 0.16 14.89
C HIS A 552 10.13 0.46 15.63
N PHE A 553 9.55 1.64 15.39
CA PHE A 553 8.29 2.07 15.99
C PHE A 553 7.09 1.38 15.36
N GLN A 554 7.10 1.20 14.04
CA GLN A 554 6.09 0.42 13.33
C GLN A 554 5.97 -0.98 13.93
N SER A 555 7.10 -1.66 14.10
CA SER A 555 7.14 -3.01 14.65
C SER A 555 6.63 -3.08 16.09
N ALA A 556 7.05 -2.13 16.93
CA ALA A 556 6.66 -2.09 18.34
C ALA A 556 5.18 -1.82 18.53
N VAL A 557 4.55 -1.03 17.65
CA VAL A 557 3.11 -0.78 17.67
C VAL A 557 2.33 -1.96 17.09
N GLN A 558 2.68 -2.43 15.88
CA GLN A 558 1.95 -3.49 15.20
C GLN A 558 1.88 -4.80 15.99
N TYR A 559 2.91 -5.12 16.77
CA TYR A 559 2.95 -6.33 17.59
C TYR A 559 2.95 -6.06 19.09
N ASN A 560 2.49 -4.88 19.50
CA ASN A 560 2.49 -4.47 20.90
C ASN A 560 1.75 -5.47 21.80
N ASN A 561 2.48 -6.06 22.76
CA ASN A 561 1.97 -7.07 23.69
C ASN A 561 1.20 -8.22 23.01
N ASP A 562 1.50 -8.50 21.73
CA ASP A 562 0.89 -9.62 21.04
C ASP A 562 1.46 -10.93 21.62
N ASN A 563 0.62 -11.96 21.68
CA ASN A 563 0.98 -13.23 22.28
C ASN A 563 1.82 -14.15 21.36
N ARG A 564 2.52 -13.54 20.40
CA ARG A 564 3.50 -14.19 19.50
C ARG A 564 4.91 -14.15 20.09
N GLY A 565 5.65 -15.25 19.94
CA GLY A 565 7.11 -15.36 20.17
C GLY A 565 7.71 -14.38 21.20
N ALA A 566 8.67 -13.54 20.76
CA ALA A 566 9.39 -12.58 21.60
C ALA A 566 8.57 -11.33 21.97
N TYR A 567 7.60 -10.94 21.12
CA TYR A 567 6.70 -9.79 21.37
C TYR A 567 5.81 -9.96 22.60
N ALA A 568 5.69 -11.22 23.03
CA ALA A 568 5.08 -11.61 24.28
C ALA A 568 5.59 -10.86 25.52
N THR A 569 6.87 -10.51 25.52
CA THR A 569 7.58 -10.07 26.73
C THR A 569 8.49 -8.86 26.52
N GLY A 570 8.72 -8.44 25.26
CA GLY A 570 9.52 -7.27 24.92
C GLY A 570 9.30 -6.81 23.47
N GLY A 571 10.03 -5.79 23.03
CA GLY A 571 9.92 -5.26 21.68
C GLY A 571 8.65 -4.44 21.40
N GLY A 572 7.82 -4.17 22.42
CA GLY A 572 6.58 -3.41 22.28
C GLY A 572 6.74 -1.92 22.62
N MET A 573 5.63 -1.19 22.67
CA MET A 573 5.64 0.23 23.00
C MET A 573 6.18 0.51 24.41
N ARG A 574 6.05 -0.45 25.34
CA ARG A 574 6.58 -0.32 26.71
C ARG A 574 8.08 -0.09 26.73
N GLU A 575 8.85 -0.95 26.06
CA GLU A 575 10.32 -0.83 26.02
C GLU A 575 10.74 0.40 25.24
N LEU A 576 10.13 0.59 24.07
CA LEU A 576 10.49 1.68 23.17
C LEU A 576 10.25 3.05 23.83
N CYS A 577 9.07 3.27 24.40
CA CYS A 577 8.79 4.51 25.14
C CYS A 577 9.59 4.61 26.45
N GLY A 578 9.98 3.49 27.07
CA GLY A 578 10.92 3.48 28.18
C GLY A 578 12.25 4.15 27.82
N PHE A 579 12.82 3.84 26.66
CA PHE A 579 14.00 4.54 26.14
C PHE A 579 13.72 6.00 25.80
N MET A 580 12.66 6.27 25.02
CA MET A 580 12.37 7.62 24.55
C MET A 580 12.04 8.62 25.66
N MET A 581 11.56 8.16 26.82
CA MET A 581 11.24 9.01 27.98
C MET A 581 12.39 9.17 28.99
N ASN A 582 13.59 8.65 28.69
CA ASN A 582 14.76 8.79 29.55
C ASN A 582 15.33 10.22 29.52
N ASP A 583 15.12 10.98 30.59
CA ASP A 583 15.56 12.38 30.71
C ASP A 583 17.07 12.54 30.94
N ALA A 584 17.82 11.45 31.14
CA ALA A 584 19.29 11.49 31.27
C ALA A 584 20.01 11.67 29.93
N LYS A 585 19.29 11.60 28.81
CA LYS A 585 19.81 11.64 27.43
C LYS A 585 18.96 12.59 26.58
N THR A 586 19.54 13.09 25.50
CA THR A 586 18.75 13.85 24.52
C THR A 586 17.80 12.92 23.75
N PRO A 587 16.70 13.42 23.17
CA PRO A 587 15.82 12.59 22.35
C PRO A 587 16.53 11.84 21.22
N LEU A 588 17.50 12.47 20.53
CA LEU A 588 18.31 11.80 19.52
C LEU A 588 19.18 10.67 20.08
N GLN A 589 19.76 10.83 21.27
CA GLN A 589 20.50 9.75 21.94
C GLN A 589 19.59 8.60 22.39
N ASN A 590 18.36 8.91 22.81
CA ASN A 590 17.37 7.88 23.11
C ASN A 590 16.97 7.10 21.85
N LEU A 591 16.86 7.76 20.69
CA LEU A 591 16.62 7.10 19.41
C LEU A 591 17.75 6.14 19.02
N VAL A 592 19.02 6.47 19.34
CA VAL A 592 20.16 5.55 19.16
C VAL A 592 19.99 4.30 20.02
N ASP A 593 19.59 4.44 21.29
CA ASP A 593 19.34 3.30 22.18
C ASP A 593 18.21 2.40 21.65
N VAL A 594 17.13 3.01 21.15
CA VAL A 594 16.02 2.29 20.50
C VAL A 594 16.52 1.46 19.33
N ASN A 595 17.32 2.07 18.45
CA ASN A 595 17.87 1.38 17.29
C ASN A 595 18.73 0.18 17.71
N VAL A 596 19.63 0.35 18.68
CA VAL A 596 20.44 -0.75 19.21
C VAL A 596 19.56 -1.84 19.82
N TYR A 597 18.57 -1.48 20.64
CA TYR A 597 17.67 -2.43 21.30
C TYR A 597 16.87 -3.25 20.29
N MET A 598 16.24 -2.59 19.32
CA MET A 598 15.40 -3.26 18.33
C MET A 598 16.22 -4.10 17.35
N THR A 599 17.40 -3.65 16.93
CA THR A 599 18.31 -4.50 16.14
C THR A 599 18.70 -5.75 16.91
N LYS A 600 19.04 -5.64 18.20
CA LYS A 600 19.33 -6.80 19.05
C LYS A 600 18.12 -7.72 19.22
N PHE A 601 16.93 -7.15 19.38
CA PHE A 601 15.69 -7.90 19.49
C PHE A 601 15.45 -8.79 18.26
N PHE A 602 15.83 -8.32 17.07
CA PHE A 602 15.71 -9.08 15.83
C PHE A 602 16.92 -9.96 15.46
N ASN A 603 18.10 -9.71 16.04
CA ASN A 603 19.36 -10.37 15.70
C ASN A 603 19.94 -11.16 16.89
N ASP A 604 19.09 -11.87 17.64
CA ASP A 604 19.51 -12.76 18.74
C ASP A 604 20.46 -12.09 19.76
N GLY A 605 20.21 -10.81 20.07
CA GLY A 605 21.01 -10.03 21.02
C GLY A 605 22.23 -9.31 20.43
N VAL A 606 22.47 -9.40 19.12
CA VAL A 606 23.65 -8.84 18.44
C VAL A 606 23.35 -7.50 17.77
N PHE A 607 24.23 -6.51 17.99
CA PHE A 607 24.27 -5.25 17.23
C PHE A 607 25.70 -5.02 16.74
N GLU A 608 25.89 -4.95 15.43
CA GLU A 608 27.19 -4.65 14.82
C GLU A 608 27.25 -3.22 14.28
N TYR A 609 26.24 -2.84 13.49
CA TYR A 609 26.12 -1.53 12.85
C TYR A 609 24.69 -1.33 12.33
N THR A 610 24.40 -0.11 11.86
CA THR A 610 23.13 0.20 11.17
C THR A 610 23.39 0.34 9.68
N ASP A 611 22.78 -0.55 8.89
CA ASP A 611 22.83 -0.44 7.44
C ASP A 611 21.99 0.75 6.96
N ASN A 612 22.58 1.51 6.04
CA ASN A 612 21.96 2.69 5.44
C ASN A 612 22.14 2.72 3.92
N ASN A 613 22.46 1.59 3.29
CA ASN A 613 22.69 1.51 1.85
C ASN A 613 21.50 0.85 1.17
N TYR A 614 20.75 1.63 0.40
CA TYR A 614 19.59 1.11 -0.33
C TYR A 614 19.95 -0.06 -1.25
N GLN A 615 21.13 -0.02 -1.87
CA GLN A 615 21.57 -1.06 -2.80
C GLN A 615 21.79 -2.41 -2.11
N ASN A 616 22.16 -2.44 -0.82
CA ASN A 616 22.28 -3.68 -0.06
C ASN A 616 20.93 -4.40 0.02
N TYR A 617 19.86 -3.63 0.26
CA TYR A 617 18.50 -4.14 0.32
C TYR A 617 18.01 -4.63 -1.05
N VAL A 618 18.23 -3.84 -2.10
CA VAL A 618 17.90 -4.24 -3.49
C VAL A 618 18.64 -5.52 -3.89
N ASN A 619 19.92 -5.65 -3.54
CA ASN A 619 20.70 -6.85 -3.86
C ASN A 619 20.18 -8.09 -3.15
N TYR A 620 19.80 -7.97 -1.88
CA TYR A 620 19.15 -9.05 -1.13
C TYR A 620 17.84 -9.47 -1.79
N LEU A 621 16.98 -8.52 -2.17
CA LEU A 621 15.73 -8.82 -2.87
C LEU A 621 15.94 -9.36 -4.29
N LYS A 622 17.07 -9.07 -4.96
CA LYS A 622 17.40 -9.59 -6.30
C LYS A 622 17.84 -11.06 -6.29
N ASP A 623 18.15 -11.63 -5.14
CA ASP A 623 18.51 -13.05 -5.07
C ASP A 623 17.27 -13.93 -5.35
N VAL A 624 17.25 -14.50 -6.55
CA VAL A 624 16.14 -15.36 -7.02
C VAL A 624 16.21 -16.79 -6.45
N ASN A 625 17.34 -17.18 -5.86
CA ASN A 625 17.57 -18.54 -5.36
C ASN A 625 17.48 -18.62 -3.83
N ALA A 626 17.41 -17.47 -3.14
CA ALA A 626 17.34 -17.39 -1.68
C ALA A 626 16.05 -17.95 -1.07
N LYS A 627 15.06 -18.37 -1.88
CA LYS A 627 13.74 -18.79 -1.40
C LYS A 627 13.11 -17.74 -0.47
N SER A 628 13.28 -16.48 -0.83
CA SER A 628 13.03 -15.34 0.04
C SER A 628 11.54 -15.04 0.18
N SER A 629 11.03 -15.07 1.41
CA SER A 629 9.65 -14.63 1.67
C SER A 629 9.50 -13.14 1.43
N SER A 630 10.55 -12.34 1.70
CA SER A 630 10.56 -10.91 1.38
C SER A 630 10.46 -10.65 -0.11
N ARG A 631 11.22 -11.36 -0.96
CA ARG A 631 11.11 -11.21 -2.41
C ARG A 631 9.70 -11.54 -2.92
N SER A 632 9.11 -12.66 -2.46
CA SER A 632 7.73 -13.04 -2.80
C SER A 632 6.73 -11.96 -2.39
N TRP A 633 6.84 -11.43 -1.17
CA TRP A 633 5.93 -10.40 -0.70
C TRP A 633 6.10 -9.08 -1.45
N THR A 634 7.34 -8.61 -1.66
CA THR A 634 7.60 -7.40 -2.45
C THR A 634 7.06 -7.55 -3.87
N TYR A 635 7.09 -8.74 -4.46
CA TYR A 635 6.44 -8.96 -5.76
C TYR A 635 4.93 -8.72 -5.67
N GLN A 636 4.24 -9.29 -4.67
CA GLN A 636 2.80 -9.09 -4.49
C GLN A 636 2.42 -7.64 -4.19
N THR A 637 3.24 -6.88 -3.45
CA THR A 637 3.02 -5.44 -3.27
C THR A 637 3.15 -4.69 -4.60
N CYS A 638 4.11 -5.09 -5.45
CA CYS A 638 4.30 -4.49 -6.76
C CYS A 638 3.25 -4.91 -7.83
N THR A 639 2.57 -6.06 -7.65
CA THR A 639 1.65 -6.62 -8.66
C THR A 639 0.19 -6.73 -8.23
N GLU A 640 -0.13 -6.52 -6.96
CA GLU A 640 -1.51 -6.65 -6.46
C GLU A 640 -1.89 -5.60 -5.41
N PHE A 641 -1.04 -5.32 -4.42
CA PHE A 641 -1.53 -4.70 -3.18
C PHE A 641 -1.06 -3.28 -2.90
N GLY A 642 0.16 -2.92 -3.32
CA GLY A 642 0.82 -1.72 -2.81
C GLY A 642 1.20 -1.89 -1.34
N PHE A 643 0.50 -1.17 -0.45
CA PHE A 643 0.75 -1.12 0.99
C PHE A 643 2.07 -0.43 1.39
N TYR A 644 2.49 0.57 0.62
CA TYR A 644 3.72 1.30 0.87
C TYR A 644 3.55 2.30 1.99
N GLN A 645 4.33 2.15 3.06
CA GLN A 645 4.20 2.94 4.28
C GLN A 645 5.05 4.20 4.18
N SER A 646 4.61 5.11 3.30
CA SER A 646 5.24 6.39 3.06
C SER A 646 5.02 7.35 4.23
N THR A 647 5.80 8.42 4.23
CA THR A 647 5.62 9.58 5.09
C THR A 647 4.98 10.77 4.35
N ASP A 648 4.31 10.55 3.22
CA ASP A 648 3.82 11.62 2.32
C ASP A 648 2.59 12.39 2.83
N ILE A 649 2.28 12.28 4.12
CA ILE A 649 1.04 12.78 4.76
C ILE A 649 1.10 14.13 5.44
N GLY A 650 2.19 14.86 5.28
CA GLY A 650 2.47 16.04 6.10
C GLY A 650 3.21 15.70 7.40
N ASP A 651 3.38 16.70 8.26
CA ASP A 651 4.16 16.60 9.52
C ASP A 651 3.55 15.59 10.52
N ASN A 652 3.93 14.33 10.38
CA ASN A 652 3.78 13.29 11.40
C ASN A 652 5.01 13.28 12.33
N ILE A 653 4.98 12.50 13.42
CA ILE A 653 6.11 12.45 14.38
C ILE A 653 7.45 11.97 13.79
N PHE A 654 7.47 11.42 12.57
CA PHE A 654 8.68 11.02 11.85
C PHE A 654 9.11 12.04 10.78
N GLY A 655 8.32 13.09 10.54
CA GLY A 655 8.49 14.03 9.44
C GLY A 655 8.08 13.43 8.08
N SER A 656 8.70 13.91 7.00
CA SER A 656 8.46 13.45 5.61
C SER A 656 9.69 12.87 4.87
N PRO A 657 10.56 12.07 5.52
CA PRO A 657 11.82 11.65 4.93
C PRO A 657 11.74 10.50 3.91
N VAL A 658 10.62 9.76 3.82
CA VAL A 658 10.49 8.56 2.98
C VAL A 658 9.23 8.64 2.10
N PRO A 659 9.37 9.07 0.85
CA PRO A 659 8.24 9.19 -0.07
C PRO A 659 7.84 7.86 -0.68
N LEU A 660 6.64 7.81 -1.24
CA LEU A 660 6.05 6.69 -1.95
C LEU A 660 6.98 6.17 -3.06
N ASN A 661 7.69 7.08 -3.73
CA ASN A 661 8.60 6.74 -4.82
C ASN A 661 9.72 5.82 -4.37
N PHE A 662 10.18 5.92 -3.12
CA PHE A 662 11.17 5.00 -2.57
C PHE A 662 10.74 3.54 -2.75
N PHE A 663 9.46 3.26 -2.50
CA PHE A 663 8.91 1.92 -2.58
C PHE A 663 8.57 1.49 -4.01
N ILE A 664 8.01 2.39 -4.82
CA ILE A 664 7.69 2.09 -6.23
C ILE A 664 8.98 1.88 -7.04
N ASP A 665 10.00 2.68 -6.80
CA ASP A 665 11.30 2.54 -7.47
C ASP A 665 11.95 1.20 -7.12
N MET A 666 11.76 0.72 -5.89
CA MET A 666 12.21 -0.61 -5.48
C MET A 666 11.59 -1.72 -6.33
N CYS A 667 10.32 -1.58 -6.76
CA CYS A 667 9.73 -2.53 -7.71
C CYS A 667 10.49 -2.57 -9.04
N THR A 668 10.80 -1.40 -9.60
CA THR A 668 11.60 -1.30 -10.84
C THR A 668 13.01 -1.86 -10.63
N ASP A 669 13.65 -1.51 -9.52
CA ASP A 669 15.02 -1.93 -9.22
C ASP A 669 15.16 -3.42 -9.03
N VAL A 670 14.21 -4.07 -8.36
CA VAL A 670 14.24 -5.49 -8.03
C VAL A 670 13.71 -6.37 -9.16
N PHE A 671 12.63 -5.97 -9.84
CA PHE A 671 11.92 -6.82 -10.80
C PHE A 671 12.10 -6.40 -12.27
N GLY A 672 12.62 -5.20 -12.53
CA GLY A 672 13.01 -4.72 -13.85
C GLY A 672 12.10 -3.60 -14.41
N ALA A 673 12.49 -3.07 -15.58
CA ALA A 673 11.93 -1.85 -16.18
C ALA A 673 10.42 -1.89 -16.51
N ARG A 674 9.78 -3.06 -16.51
CA ARG A 674 8.33 -3.20 -16.67
C ARG A 674 7.56 -2.67 -15.46
N PHE A 675 8.13 -2.73 -14.26
CA PHE A 675 7.46 -2.43 -12.99
C PHE A 675 7.46 -0.92 -12.72
N THR A 676 7.01 -0.16 -13.70
CA THR A 676 6.88 1.29 -13.65
C THR A 676 5.80 1.69 -12.64
N PRO A 677 5.72 2.97 -12.27
CA PRO A 677 4.68 3.41 -11.35
C PRO A 677 3.28 3.17 -11.91
N GLN A 678 3.07 3.48 -13.19
CA GLN A 678 1.81 3.20 -13.88
C GLN A 678 1.42 1.72 -13.80
N PHE A 679 2.38 0.81 -13.90
CA PHE A 679 2.12 -0.63 -13.75
C PHE A 679 1.60 -0.94 -12.34
N VAL A 680 2.27 -0.45 -11.29
CA VAL A 680 1.89 -0.67 -9.89
C VAL A 680 0.50 -0.10 -9.60
N PHE A 681 0.23 1.15 -10.01
CA PHE A 681 -1.08 1.79 -9.84
C PHE A 681 -2.20 1.01 -10.53
N ASN A 682 -1.99 0.59 -11.79
CA ASN A 682 -2.97 -0.21 -12.52
C ASN A 682 -3.21 -1.55 -11.84
N ALA A 683 -2.15 -2.20 -11.36
CA ALA A 683 -2.23 -3.49 -10.70
C ALA A 683 -3.07 -3.42 -9.41
N VAL A 684 -2.83 -2.40 -8.58
CA VAL A 684 -3.62 -2.18 -7.36
C VAL A 684 -5.07 -1.81 -7.69
N GLU A 685 -5.30 -0.97 -8.69
CA GLU A 685 -6.66 -0.62 -9.14
C GLU A 685 -7.41 -1.87 -9.66
N GLU A 686 -6.73 -2.76 -10.39
CA GLU A 686 -7.30 -4.03 -10.85
C GLU A 686 -7.65 -4.97 -9.70
N THR A 687 -6.79 -5.05 -8.67
CA THR A 687 -7.07 -5.80 -7.43
C THR A 687 -8.32 -5.24 -6.75
N GLN A 688 -8.39 -3.93 -6.55
CA GLN A 688 -9.55 -3.26 -5.95
C GLN A 688 -10.83 -3.50 -6.74
N LYS A 689 -10.78 -3.36 -8.07
CA LYS A 689 -11.93 -3.66 -8.96
C LYS A 689 -12.38 -5.11 -8.86
N TYR A 690 -11.44 -6.05 -8.68
CA TYR A 690 -11.76 -7.47 -8.61
C TYR A 690 -12.36 -7.87 -7.26
N TYR A 691 -11.77 -7.43 -6.15
CA TYR A 691 -12.16 -7.83 -4.79
C TYR A 691 -13.23 -6.94 -4.16
N GLY A 692 -13.35 -5.69 -4.62
CA GLY A 692 -14.32 -4.70 -4.13
C GLY A 692 -13.80 -3.81 -3.00
N GLY A 693 -12.58 -4.02 -2.51
CA GLY A 693 -12.06 -3.26 -1.36
C GLY A 693 -12.93 -3.39 -0.11
N ARG A 694 -12.78 -2.45 0.83
CA ARG A 694 -13.57 -2.45 2.07
C ARG A 694 -15.04 -2.06 1.87
N ASP A 695 -15.30 -1.16 0.93
CA ASP A 695 -16.63 -0.55 0.70
C ASP A 695 -17.54 -1.41 -0.20
N TYR A 696 -16.99 -2.19 -1.13
CA TYR A 696 -17.76 -3.02 -2.06
C TYR A 696 -17.55 -4.54 -1.86
N PHE A 697 -16.98 -4.95 -0.72
CA PHE A 697 -16.95 -6.34 -0.29
C PHE A 697 -18.37 -6.93 -0.23
N TYR A 698 -18.58 -8.09 -0.86
CA TYR A 698 -19.89 -8.73 -1.02
C TYR A 698 -19.96 -10.18 -0.51
N GLY A 699 -18.95 -10.63 0.23
CA GLY A 699 -18.98 -11.91 0.93
C GLY A 699 -20.06 -11.98 2.01
N THR A 700 -20.36 -13.18 2.48
CA THR A 700 -21.35 -13.46 3.55
C THR A 700 -20.74 -14.37 4.59
N ASN A 701 -21.22 -14.36 5.83
CA ASN A 701 -20.73 -15.22 6.92
C ASN A 701 -19.23 -15.01 7.17
N VAL A 702 -18.84 -13.75 7.34
CA VAL A 702 -17.44 -13.37 7.62
C VAL A 702 -17.41 -12.58 8.92
N LEU A 703 -16.51 -12.95 9.82
CA LEU A 703 -16.16 -12.13 10.98
C LEU A 703 -14.81 -11.46 10.73
N PHE A 704 -14.83 -10.14 10.63
CA PHE A 704 -13.64 -9.29 10.63
C PHE A 704 -13.34 -8.83 12.05
N THR A 705 -12.16 -9.18 12.56
CA THR A 705 -11.65 -8.70 13.85
C THR A 705 -10.47 -7.76 13.59
N ASN A 706 -10.37 -6.65 14.30
CA ASN A 706 -9.25 -5.71 14.17
C ASN A 706 -8.83 -5.19 15.53
N GLY A 707 -7.54 -4.97 15.74
CA GLY A 707 -7.02 -4.24 16.90
C GLY A 707 -6.96 -2.74 16.63
N ASN A 708 -7.32 -1.89 17.58
CA ASN A 708 -7.33 -0.44 17.36
C ASN A 708 -5.92 0.20 17.34
N ILE A 709 -4.90 -0.50 17.84
CA ILE A 709 -3.49 -0.08 17.75
C ILE A 709 -2.76 -0.80 16.61
N ASP A 710 -3.40 -1.75 15.94
CA ASP A 710 -2.85 -2.40 14.74
C ASP A 710 -2.91 -1.43 13.56
N PRO A 711 -1.77 -1.00 12.99
CA PRO A 711 -1.77 -0.07 11.86
C PRO A 711 -2.55 -0.58 10.63
N TRP A 712 -2.62 -1.89 10.44
CA TRP A 712 -3.35 -2.51 9.33
C TRP A 712 -4.87 -2.37 9.43
N CYS A 713 -5.40 -2.00 10.60
CA CYS A 713 -6.84 -1.79 10.75
C CYS A 713 -7.34 -0.70 9.80
N ALA A 714 -6.53 0.31 9.45
CA ALA A 714 -6.92 1.41 8.55
C ALA A 714 -7.44 0.93 7.16
N LEU A 715 -7.05 -0.27 6.71
CA LEU A 715 -7.47 -0.87 5.44
C LEU A 715 -8.53 -1.97 5.59
N SER A 716 -9.06 -2.18 6.80
CA SER A 716 -10.04 -3.23 7.05
C SER A 716 -11.50 -2.80 6.81
N LYS A 717 -12.41 -3.77 6.96
CA LYS A 717 -13.86 -3.57 6.88
C LYS A 717 -14.44 -3.22 8.25
N TYR A 718 -15.25 -2.16 8.30
CA TYR A 718 -15.86 -1.67 9.53
C TYR A 718 -17.39 -1.70 9.53
N ASP A 719 -18.02 -1.68 8.37
CA ASP A 719 -19.47 -1.74 8.23
C ASP A 719 -19.94 -3.20 8.10
N GLY A 720 -20.66 -3.67 9.13
CA GLY A 720 -21.36 -4.94 9.09
C GLY A 720 -22.65 -4.83 8.28
N THR A 721 -22.78 -5.62 7.21
CA THR A 721 -24.03 -5.74 6.44
C THR A 721 -24.41 -7.21 6.29
N GLY A 722 -25.70 -7.51 6.43
CA GLY A 722 -26.20 -8.89 6.36
C GLY A 722 -25.54 -9.80 7.40
N SER A 723 -24.87 -10.87 6.96
CA SER A 723 -24.15 -11.83 7.82
C SER A 723 -22.65 -11.54 7.96
N VAL A 724 -22.19 -10.35 7.54
CA VAL A 724 -20.84 -9.87 7.81
C VAL A 724 -20.84 -9.16 9.17
N THR A 725 -19.99 -9.63 10.08
CA THR A 725 -19.79 -9.04 11.40
C THR A 725 -18.40 -8.40 11.46
N THR A 726 -18.30 -7.22 12.06
CA THR A 726 -17.05 -6.50 12.27
C THR A 726 -16.88 -6.19 13.76
N ILE A 727 -15.65 -6.26 14.28
CA ILE A 727 -15.34 -5.85 15.65
C ILE A 727 -13.98 -5.17 15.71
N MET A 728 -13.94 -4.02 16.39
CA MET A 728 -12.72 -3.35 16.79
C MET A 728 -12.41 -3.70 18.26
N ILE A 729 -11.22 -4.23 18.52
CA ILE A 729 -10.76 -4.67 19.83
C ILE A 729 -9.82 -3.60 20.38
N ASN A 730 -10.24 -2.92 21.44
CA ASN A 730 -9.46 -1.84 22.03
C ASN A 730 -8.24 -2.37 22.82
N GLY A 731 -7.10 -1.71 22.64
CA GLY A 731 -5.83 -1.98 23.32
C GLY A 731 -5.04 -3.15 22.77
N THR A 732 -5.40 -3.69 21.60
CA THR A 732 -4.73 -4.86 21.02
C THR A 732 -4.16 -4.63 19.64
N ALA A 733 -3.13 -5.40 19.30
CA ALA A 733 -2.34 -5.28 18.09
C ALA A 733 -2.71 -6.35 17.04
N HIS A 734 -1.81 -6.58 16.08
CA HIS A 734 -2.08 -7.33 14.86
C HIS A 734 -2.35 -8.82 15.07
N CYS A 735 -3.55 -9.26 14.70
CA CYS A 735 -4.02 -10.65 14.81
C CYS A 735 -4.05 -11.25 16.22
N ALA A 736 -4.04 -10.43 17.26
CA ALA A 736 -3.89 -10.87 18.66
C ALA A 736 -4.97 -11.86 19.14
N ASP A 737 -6.17 -11.80 18.56
CA ASP A 737 -7.28 -12.72 18.83
C ASP A 737 -6.99 -14.16 18.38
N THR A 738 -6.07 -14.36 17.43
CA THR A 738 -5.71 -15.70 16.93
C THR A 738 -4.68 -16.43 17.80
N TYR A 739 -3.88 -15.68 18.57
CA TYR A 739 -2.81 -16.22 19.42
C TYR A 739 -3.32 -16.75 20.76
N PRO A 740 -2.52 -17.59 21.47
CA PRO A 740 -2.90 -18.14 22.76
C PRO A 740 -3.29 -17.06 23.79
N PRO A 741 -4.30 -17.30 24.63
CA PRO A 741 -4.67 -16.37 25.70
C PRO A 741 -3.60 -16.27 26.79
N ARG A 742 -3.51 -15.10 27.44
CA ARG A 742 -2.69 -14.88 28.64
C ARG A 742 -3.40 -14.00 29.66
N GLU A 743 -2.88 -14.01 30.89
CA GLU A 743 -3.39 -13.13 31.96
C GLU A 743 -3.22 -11.64 31.65
N GLN A 744 -2.25 -11.28 30.81
CA GLN A 744 -1.96 -9.91 30.41
C GLN A 744 -2.75 -9.45 29.17
N ASP A 745 -3.69 -10.26 28.67
CA ASP A 745 -4.51 -9.92 27.51
C ASP A 745 -5.31 -8.63 27.74
N ALA A 746 -5.41 -7.81 26.70
CA ALA A 746 -6.31 -6.67 26.70
C ALA A 746 -7.76 -7.13 26.97
N PRO A 747 -8.57 -6.40 27.77
CA PRO A 747 -9.89 -6.86 28.21
C PRO A 747 -10.84 -7.31 27.08
N GLY A 748 -10.73 -6.73 25.89
CA GLY A 748 -11.58 -7.08 24.74
C GLY A 748 -11.22 -8.39 24.03
N LEU A 749 -10.02 -8.94 24.23
CA LEU A 749 -9.56 -10.12 23.50
C LEU A 749 -10.37 -11.39 23.83
N ALA A 750 -10.68 -11.60 25.11
CA ALA A 750 -11.47 -12.75 25.53
C ALA A 750 -12.87 -12.74 24.89
N SER A 751 -13.53 -11.57 24.87
CA SER A 751 -14.84 -11.40 24.22
C SER A 751 -14.77 -11.57 22.70
N ALA A 752 -13.69 -11.12 22.05
CA ALA A 752 -13.49 -11.32 20.61
C ALA A 752 -13.34 -12.81 20.24
N ARG A 753 -12.55 -13.57 21.02
CA ARG A 753 -12.41 -15.02 20.85
C ARG A 753 -13.72 -15.77 21.08
N GLN A 754 -14.49 -15.35 22.08
CA GLN A 754 -15.83 -15.89 22.32
C GLN A 754 -16.77 -15.60 21.15
N LEU A 755 -16.80 -14.37 20.65
CA LEU A 755 -17.61 -13.99 19.49
C LEU A 755 -17.26 -14.81 18.25
N ALA A 756 -15.97 -15.09 18.02
CA ALA A 756 -15.55 -15.97 16.94
C ALA A 756 -16.15 -17.38 17.07
N GLU A 757 -16.17 -17.95 18.27
CA GLU A 757 -16.83 -19.25 18.51
C GLU A 757 -18.36 -19.18 18.35
N GLU A 758 -19.00 -18.09 18.78
CA GLU A 758 -20.45 -17.87 18.59
C GLU A 758 -20.81 -17.80 17.10
N LYS A 759 -20.00 -17.11 16.29
CA LYS A 759 -20.19 -17.05 14.83
C LYS A 759 -19.94 -18.37 14.14
N ILE A 760 -18.95 -19.15 14.58
CA ILE A 760 -18.76 -20.53 14.12
C ILE A 760 -20.01 -21.37 14.40
N ALA A 761 -20.56 -21.30 15.61
CA ALA A 761 -21.77 -22.03 15.98
C ALA A 761 -22.96 -21.65 15.09
N GLU A 762 -23.15 -20.34 14.86
CA GLU A 762 -24.18 -19.80 13.96
C GLU A 762 -24.06 -20.37 12.54
N TRP A 763 -22.86 -20.35 11.95
CA TRP A 763 -22.63 -20.84 10.58
C TRP A 763 -22.75 -22.36 10.44
N LEU A 764 -22.46 -23.10 11.52
CA LEU A 764 -22.62 -24.55 11.57
C LEU A 764 -24.05 -25.00 11.90
N GLY A 765 -24.90 -24.09 12.37
CA GLY A 765 -26.28 -24.35 12.77
C GLY A 765 -26.39 -25.15 14.07
N THR A 766 -25.51 -24.91 15.04
CA THR A 766 -25.36 -25.71 16.28
C THR A 766 -25.51 -24.91 17.56
#